data_AF-A0KYJ8-F1
#
_entry.id   AF-A0KYJ8-F1
#
_cell.length_a   1.000
_cell.length_b   1.000
_cell.length_c   1.000
_cell.angle_alpha   90.00
_cell.angle_beta   90.00
_cell.angle_gamma   90.00
#
_symmetry.space_group_name_H-M   'P 1'
#
loop_
_entity.id
_entity.type
_entity.pdbx_description
1 polymer ?
#
loop_
_entity_poly.entity_id
_entity_poly.type
_entity_poly.pdbx_seq_one_letter_code
_entity_poly.pdbx_strand_id
1 'polypeptide(L)'
;MERLSITTHLMAILTAFSAFTMPIALDVLNRIRDRYGSSHYMKVIENIMGFKVHLLFRELIVTLASLILFSLFVALANPHYFTASLVLLFEYLFSFVVLFLLHKEYQFIKTVFKATRSDKLVTNHLISMISKPPIKNEHHSKEVELLIQIACYNIENAKISTTDSIQQRLFSLVNKSYSDEAGAIDADTAKMLISGLAVVLTSARNSNDRGLYITLQRCYAKHLIMFFDRKLKESSIFHGYSEEFYEECIKELGSDQYWLMKADFLISLRTWDIQSPQTIKFIDGIVRNLIDFSVKMKPELIPEIIDRYRNLIGFDSYFCEDLHKLPALFGDYNGKHFKEIVGLKAGYNEHLSSSPEKISEQFEELLSKHTIDAMAGAKSTEQIGKIEENAKIYARDMMQELIKDIAANAAKSTAQYAIRVLAAQNLWVHILDSHEIFSSASSNVQLLGVNILPSSLSSVIHELGEAHSISMRRSRELRSSYQKAVPLLLMYNLYCWRIKNPEKCLLEGVGNLASSFSVIGRTIMQINDTLSNMTLVRYFSKSPEYSTTLCNHFNISHETKSFHTGVIRMIDEITKRLNEELLNLIKNQPLSEELKRKYINEATTIPEDYVEIFPLLSKVTLVPEKQNPINVGLLQYPRKTFLDNTGVATIFFNREIIKAVHNSIAKKHLTTEGRPLKNLQVSELKDDDLLIVSNSDWHAWAKSQTQSALSSIKVHLVYTESSLGSYYIYNTASSLPLVRLYSEHNNLNDIDMHEHLRNAFEFKFEDKDGFVSILIKAHIYY
;
A
#
# COMPACT_ATOMS: atom_id res chain seq x y z
N MET A 1 -72.58 -75.93 9.16
CA MET A 1 -71.83 -75.04 8.25
C MET A 1 -72.73 -74.15 7.37
N GLU A 2 -73.95 -74.56 7.00
CA GLU A 2 -74.86 -73.77 6.13
C GLU A 2 -75.38 -72.43 6.72
N ARG A 3 -75.12 -72.12 7.99
CA ARG A 3 -75.62 -70.90 8.67
C ARG A 3 -74.64 -69.71 8.68
N LEU A 4 -73.40 -69.88 8.24
CA LEU A 4 -72.32 -68.87 8.31
C LEU A 4 -71.92 -68.41 6.90
N SER A 5 -72.88 -67.89 6.14
CA SER A 5 -72.68 -67.61 4.71
C SER A 5 -71.71 -66.46 4.46
N ILE A 6 -71.67 -65.46 5.34
CA ILE A 6 -70.84 -64.26 5.17
C ILE A 6 -69.61 -64.31 6.08
N THR A 7 -69.75 -64.87 7.27
CA THR A 7 -68.67 -64.89 8.29
C THR A 7 -67.38 -65.53 7.79
N THR A 8 -67.48 -66.63 7.03
CA THR A 8 -66.31 -67.34 6.48
C THR A 8 -65.57 -66.52 5.42
N HIS A 9 -66.31 -65.79 4.57
CA HIS A 9 -65.73 -64.85 3.62
C HIS A 9 -65.08 -63.65 4.31
N LEU A 10 -65.70 -63.10 5.36
CA LEU A 10 -65.10 -62.02 6.16
C LEU A 10 -63.79 -62.46 6.83
N MET A 11 -63.74 -63.68 7.37
CA MET A 11 -62.51 -64.27 7.91
C MET A 11 -61.43 -64.41 6.84
N ALA A 12 -61.79 -64.93 5.66
CA ALA A 12 -60.83 -65.10 4.56
C ALA A 12 -60.25 -63.75 4.09
N ILE A 13 -61.11 -62.73 3.96
CA ILE A 13 -60.72 -61.37 3.61
C ILE A 13 -59.76 -60.81 4.68
N LEU A 14 -60.16 -60.78 5.95
CA LEU A 14 -59.30 -60.27 7.03
C LEU A 14 -57.99 -61.04 7.17
N THR A 15 -58.01 -62.35 6.99
CA THR A 15 -56.80 -63.19 7.07
C THR A 15 -55.83 -62.83 5.94
N ALA A 16 -56.33 -62.73 4.70
CA ALA A 16 -55.51 -62.34 3.56
C ALA A 16 -54.88 -60.95 3.76
N PHE A 17 -55.68 -59.98 4.18
CA PHE A 17 -55.23 -58.62 4.44
C PHE A 17 -54.22 -58.52 5.59
N SER A 18 -54.47 -59.21 6.71
CA SER A 18 -53.53 -59.30 7.82
C SER A 18 -52.17 -59.89 7.40
N ALA A 19 -52.17 -60.87 6.49
CA ALA A 19 -50.96 -61.49 5.95
C ALA A 19 -50.16 -60.55 5.03
N PHE A 20 -50.81 -59.58 4.37
CA PHE A 20 -50.13 -58.57 3.56
C PHE A 20 -49.61 -57.39 4.38
N THR A 21 -50.42 -56.88 5.31
CA THR A 21 -50.16 -55.60 5.96
C THR A 21 -49.05 -55.65 7.00
N MET A 22 -48.90 -56.77 7.72
CA MET A 22 -47.87 -56.92 8.74
C MET A 22 -46.44 -57.00 8.14
N PRO A 23 -46.16 -57.81 7.11
CA PRO A 23 -44.86 -57.82 6.44
C PRO A 23 -44.50 -56.48 5.80
N ILE A 24 -45.46 -55.82 5.14
CA ILE A 24 -45.24 -54.51 4.52
C ILE A 24 -44.88 -53.47 5.59
N ALA A 25 -45.59 -53.44 6.72
CA ALA A 25 -45.29 -52.52 7.80
C ALA A 25 -43.90 -52.75 8.40
N LEU A 26 -43.50 -54.01 8.61
CA LEU A 26 -42.19 -54.36 9.16
C LEU A 26 -41.05 -54.04 8.20
N ASP A 27 -41.19 -54.33 6.91
CA ASP A 27 -40.19 -53.99 5.88
C ASP A 27 -40.04 -52.47 5.76
N VAL A 28 -41.16 -51.73 5.77
CA VAL A 28 -41.15 -50.27 5.73
C VAL A 28 -40.52 -49.67 6.99
N LEU A 29 -40.84 -50.20 8.18
CA LEU A 29 -40.21 -49.78 9.44
C LEU A 29 -38.71 -50.02 9.44
N ASN A 30 -38.26 -51.19 8.95
CA ASN A 30 -36.83 -51.48 8.82
C ASN A 30 -36.17 -50.55 7.83
N ARG A 31 -36.75 -50.34 6.64
CA ARG A 31 -36.21 -49.40 5.64
C ARG A 31 -36.16 -47.96 6.13
N ILE A 32 -37.17 -47.49 6.87
CA ILE A 32 -37.19 -46.13 7.43
C ILE A 32 -36.14 -45.98 8.53
N ARG A 33 -36.01 -46.99 9.40
CA ARG A 33 -34.98 -47.03 10.43
C ARG A 33 -33.58 -47.01 9.82
N ASP A 34 -33.37 -47.79 8.76
CA ASP A 34 -32.09 -47.89 8.06
C ASP A 34 -31.77 -46.62 7.25
N ARG A 35 -32.78 -45.92 6.72
CA ARG A 35 -32.59 -44.68 5.92
C ARG A 35 -32.37 -43.41 6.76
N TYR A 36 -33.15 -43.21 7.81
CA TYR A 36 -33.17 -41.92 8.55
C TYR A 36 -32.78 -42.06 10.02
N GLY A 37 -32.58 -43.28 10.54
CA GLY A 37 -32.16 -43.50 11.93
C GLY A 37 -33.16 -43.09 13.01
N SER A 38 -34.34 -42.57 12.63
CA SER A 38 -35.30 -41.96 13.56
C SER A 38 -36.63 -42.69 13.57
N SER A 39 -37.04 -43.15 14.77
CA SER A 39 -38.39 -43.66 15.02
C SER A 39 -39.48 -42.58 14.90
N HIS A 40 -39.09 -41.31 14.82
CA HIS A 40 -40.00 -40.17 14.72
C HIS A 40 -40.70 -40.11 13.35
N TYR A 41 -40.06 -40.57 12.28
CA TYR A 41 -40.65 -40.61 10.94
C TYR A 41 -41.94 -41.44 10.92
N MET A 42 -41.97 -42.55 11.67
CA MET A 42 -43.16 -43.37 11.79
C MET A 42 -44.29 -42.68 12.56
N LYS A 43 -43.98 -41.95 13.63
CA LYS A 43 -44.97 -41.16 14.38
C LYS A 43 -45.59 -40.08 13.49
N VAL A 44 -44.80 -39.47 12.61
CA VAL A 44 -45.28 -38.49 11.64
C VAL A 44 -46.22 -39.14 10.62
N ILE A 45 -45.89 -40.34 10.13
CA ILE A 45 -46.79 -41.11 9.26
C ILE A 45 -48.09 -41.47 9.99
N GLU A 46 -48.03 -41.92 11.26
CA GLU A 46 -49.20 -42.20 12.10
C GLU A 46 -50.10 -40.97 12.26
N ASN A 47 -49.51 -39.78 12.44
CA ASN A 47 -50.24 -38.51 12.49
C ASN A 47 -50.92 -38.18 11.15
N ILE A 48 -50.26 -38.43 10.01
CA ILE A 48 -50.85 -38.21 8.68
C ILE A 48 -52.02 -39.17 8.41
N MET A 49 -51.92 -40.42 8.89
CA MET A 49 -52.99 -41.42 8.74
C MET A 49 -54.15 -41.23 9.72
N GLY A 50 -53.93 -40.54 10.84
CA GLY A 50 -54.94 -40.31 11.88
C GLY A 50 -55.21 -41.51 12.80
N PHE A 51 -54.41 -42.58 12.71
CA PHE A 51 -54.46 -43.73 13.61
C PHE A 51 -53.08 -44.35 13.79
N LYS A 52 -52.86 -44.98 14.95
CA LYS A 52 -51.58 -45.67 15.25
C LYS A 52 -51.56 -47.04 14.58
N VAL A 53 -50.42 -47.42 14.00
CA VAL A 53 -50.32 -48.65 13.21
C VAL A 53 -50.49 -49.89 14.10
N HIS A 54 -50.00 -49.86 15.33
CA HIS A 54 -50.23 -50.95 16.29
C HIS A 54 -51.70 -51.10 16.70
N LEU A 55 -52.50 -50.02 16.66
CA LEU A 55 -53.94 -50.10 16.93
C LEU A 55 -54.67 -50.77 15.77
N LEU A 56 -54.28 -50.49 14.52
CA LEU A 56 -54.82 -51.20 13.35
C LEU A 56 -54.56 -52.71 13.46
N PHE A 57 -53.33 -53.11 13.81
CA PHE A 57 -52.99 -54.53 14.00
C PHE A 57 -53.79 -55.18 15.14
N ARG A 58 -53.94 -54.47 16.27
CA ARG A 58 -54.74 -54.97 17.39
C ARG A 58 -56.21 -55.13 17.00
N GLU A 59 -56.79 -54.14 16.31
CA GLU A 59 -58.17 -54.19 15.84
C GLU A 59 -58.40 -55.33 14.83
N LEU A 60 -57.45 -55.58 13.92
CA LEU A 60 -57.50 -56.71 12.98
C LEU A 60 -57.49 -58.06 13.71
N ILE A 61 -56.55 -58.27 14.64
CA ILE A 61 -56.42 -59.52 15.40
C ILE A 61 -57.65 -59.75 16.29
N VAL A 62 -58.12 -58.72 17.00
CA VAL A 62 -59.30 -58.82 17.86
C VAL A 62 -60.54 -59.13 17.03
N THR A 63 -60.74 -58.47 15.89
CA THR A 63 -61.90 -58.73 15.02
C THR A 63 -61.86 -60.14 14.43
N LEU A 64 -60.68 -60.62 14.03
CA LEU A 64 -60.49 -62.00 13.56
C LEU A 64 -60.79 -63.01 14.68
N ALA A 65 -60.27 -62.80 15.88
CA ALA A 65 -60.55 -63.65 17.05
C ALA A 65 -62.05 -63.63 17.42
N SER A 66 -62.68 -62.46 17.39
CA SER A 66 -64.13 -62.30 17.64
C SER A 66 -64.97 -63.01 16.58
N LEU A 67 -64.58 -62.96 15.30
CA LEU A 67 -65.24 -63.71 14.23
C LEU A 67 -65.07 -65.22 14.44
N ILE A 68 -63.88 -65.70 14.83
CA ILE A 68 -63.62 -67.12 15.09
C ILE A 68 -64.47 -67.59 16.28
N LEU A 69 -64.49 -66.84 17.38
CA LEU A 69 -65.34 -67.10 18.53
C LEU A 69 -66.82 -67.07 18.17
N PHE A 70 -67.26 -66.11 17.35
CA PHE A 70 -68.63 -66.04 16.86
C PHE A 70 -68.98 -67.28 16.01
N SER A 71 -68.09 -67.72 15.13
CA SER A 71 -68.30 -68.93 14.32
C SER A 71 -68.39 -70.19 15.18
N LEU A 72 -67.56 -70.31 16.21
CA LEU A 72 -67.58 -71.41 17.18
C LEU A 72 -68.86 -71.36 18.03
N PHE A 73 -69.26 -70.17 18.47
CA PHE A 73 -70.47 -69.96 19.25
C PHE A 73 -71.74 -70.29 18.45
N VAL A 74 -71.82 -69.86 17.19
CA VAL A 74 -72.91 -70.21 16.26
C VAL A 74 -72.93 -71.71 15.95
N ALA A 75 -71.76 -72.37 15.92
CA ALA A 75 -71.67 -73.81 15.73
C ALA A 75 -72.11 -74.63 16.96
N LEU A 76 -71.92 -74.09 18.17
CA LEU A 76 -72.26 -74.74 19.44
C LEU A 76 -73.66 -74.38 19.98
N ALA A 77 -74.23 -73.25 19.54
CA ALA A 77 -75.50 -72.74 20.03
C ALA A 77 -76.71 -73.51 19.48
N ASN A 78 -77.70 -73.73 20.34
CA ASN A 78 -78.91 -74.47 20.00
C ASN A 78 -79.80 -73.62 19.05
N PRO A 79 -80.32 -74.19 17.93
CA PRO A 79 -81.03 -73.45 16.88
C PRO A 79 -82.25 -72.64 17.31
N HIS A 80 -82.83 -72.94 18.48
CA HIS A 80 -84.01 -72.26 19.02
C HIS A 80 -83.70 -70.96 19.77
N TYR A 81 -82.51 -70.79 20.34
CA TYR A 81 -82.14 -69.56 21.05
C TYR A 81 -81.39 -68.56 20.17
N PHE A 82 -80.74 -69.03 19.10
CA PHE A 82 -80.02 -68.19 18.15
C PHE A 82 -80.61 -68.38 16.74
N THR A 83 -81.59 -67.54 16.40
CA THR A 83 -82.33 -67.61 15.13
C THR A 83 -81.47 -67.13 13.95
N ALA A 84 -81.78 -67.60 12.74
CA ALA A 84 -81.05 -67.21 11.53
C ALA A 84 -81.07 -65.70 11.26
N SER A 85 -82.14 -64.99 11.65
CA SER A 85 -82.23 -63.52 11.54
C SER A 85 -81.26 -62.79 12.47
N LEU A 86 -81.04 -63.30 13.70
CA LEU A 86 -80.05 -62.76 14.63
C LEU A 86 -78.61 -63.01 14.13
N VAL A 87 -78.33 -64.21 13.61
CA VAL A 87 -77.03 -64.52 12.98
C VAL A 87 -76.71 -63.53 11.86
N LEU A 88 -77.67 -63.32 10.93
CA LEU A 88 -77.54 -62.35 9.83
C LEU A 88 -77.31 -60.92 10.32
N LEU A 89 -78.02 -60.47 11.36
CA LEU A 89 -77.83 -59.14 11.93
C LEU A 89 -76.39 -58.95 12.46
N PHE A 90 -75.86 -59.94 13.17
CA PHE A 90 -74.46 -59.91 13.62
C PHE A 90 -73.47 -60.02 12.44
N GLU A 91 -73.75 -60.82 11.41
CA GLU A 91 -72.93 -60.88 10.19
C GLU A 91 -72.88 -59.52 9.46
N TYR A 92 -73.99 -58.77 9.41
CA TYR A 92 -74.00 -57.42 8.85
C TYR A 92 -73.21 -56.42 9.70
N LEU A 93 -73.33 -56.49 11.03
CA LEU A 93 -72.52 -55.67 11.95
C LEU A 93 -71.02 -55.95 11.78
N PHE A 94 -70.64 -57.23 11.73
CA PHE A 94 -69.26 -57.62 11.45
C PHE A 94 -68.81 -57.17 10.07
N SER A 95 -69.66 -57.24 9.04
CA SER A 95 -69.35 -56.74 7.70
C SER A 95 -69.04 -55.24 7.70
N PHE A 96 -69.80 -54.44 8.47
CA PHE A 96 -69.54 -53.00 8.62
C PHE A 96 -68.22 -52.72 9.34
N VAL A 97 -67.93 -53.46 10.41
CA VAL A 97 -66.65 -53.36 11.13
C VAL A 97 -65.48 -53.74 10.23
N VAL A 98 -65.61 -54.82 9.45
CA VAL A 98 -64.59 -55.26 8.48
C VAL A 98 -64.39 -54.22 7.39
N LEU A 99 -65.46 -53.63 6.85
CA LEU A 99 -65.36 -52.57 5.85
C LEU A 99 -64.61 -51.34 6.37
N PHE A 100 -64.88 -50.94 7.62
CA PHE A 100 -64.15 -49.85 8.27
C PHE A 100 -62.66 -50.16 8.46
N LEU A 101 -62.31 -51.40 8.83
CA LEU A 101 -60.92 -51.84 8.94
C LEU A 101 -60.21 -51.88 7.58
N LEU A 102 -60.87 -52.37 6.54
CA LEU A 102 -60.35 -52.36 5.18
C LEU A 102 -60.09 -50.93 4.67
N HIS A 103 -60.95 -49.97 5.06
CA HIS A 103 -60.71 -48.57 4.74
C HIS A 103 -59.45 -48.03 5.42
N LYS A 104 -59.25 -48.30 6.72
CA LYS A 104 -58.02 -47.93 7.44
C LYS A 104 -56.79 -48.58 6.80
N GLU A 105 -56.88 -49.84 6.43
CA GLU A 105 -55.79 -50.58 5.81
C GLU A 105 -55.41 -50.05 4.43
N TYR A 106 -56.40 -49.71 3.60
CA TYR A 106 -56.16 -49.02 2.34
C TYR A 106 -55.45 -47.67 2.55
N GLN A 107 -55.86 -46.90 3.57
CA GLN A 107 -55.16 -45.66 3.91
C GLN A 107 -53.72 -45.89 4.37
N PHE A 108 -53.47 -46.95 5.14
CA PHE A 108 -52.14 -47.35 5.56
C PHE A 108 -51.23 -47.65 4.36
N ILE A 109 -51.65 -48.58 3.49
CA ILE A 109 -50.88 -48.99 2.30
C ILE A 109 -50.64 -47.79 1.37
N LYS A 110 -51.67 -46.98 1.11
CA LYS A 110 -51.57 -45.80 0.25
C LYS A 110 -50.58 -44.77 0.79
N THR A 111 -50.60 -44.52 2.10
CA THR A 111 -49.73 -43.51 2.74
C THR A 111 -48.29 -43.98 2.78
N VAL A 112 -48.08 -45.24 3.15
CA VAL A 112 -46.75 -45.89 3.16
C VAL A 112 -46.15 -45.96 1.76
N PHE A 113 -46.92 -46.32 0.74
CA PHE A 113 -46.45 -46.36 -0.64
C PHE A 113 -46.05 -44.95 -1.15
N LYS A 114 -46.81 -43.92 -0.78
CA LYS A 114 -46.44 -42.53 -1.11
C LYS A 114 -45.19 -42.05 -0.38
N ALA A 115 -45.06 -42.38 0.91
CA ALA A 115 -43.89 -42.00 1.72
C ALA A 115 -42.61 -42.69 1.24
N THR A 116 -42.67 -43.97 0.90
CA THR A 116 -41.51 -44.74 0.39
C THR A 116 -41.05 -44.32 -1.00
N ARG A 117 -41.95 -43.80 -1.84
CA ARG A 117 -41.65 -43.30 -3.20
C ARG A 117 -41.16 -41.86 -3.23
N SER A 118 -41.62 -41.02 -2.30
CA SER A 118 -41.16 -39.63 -2.20
C SER A 118 -41.35 -39.08 -0.79
N ASP A 119 -40.29 -38.47 -0.24
CA ASP A 119 -40.35 -37.77 1.05
C ASP A 119 -41.19 -36.47 1.00
N LYS A 120 -41.72 -36.08 -0.17
CA LYS A 120 -42.56 -34.89 -0.33
C LYS A 120 -43.76 -34.88 0.61
N LEU A 121 -44.40 -36.03 0.85
CA LEU A 121 -45.56 -36.11 1.73
C LEU A 121 -45.20 -35.82 3.19
N VAL A 122 -44.11 -36.40 3.68
CA VAL A 122 -43.64 -36.22 5.06
C VAL A 122 -43.06 -34.83 5.26
N THR A 123 -42.23 -34.34 4.33
CA THR A 123 -41.66 -32.99 4.37
C THR A 123 -42.74 -31.91 4.31
N ASN A 124 -43.77 -32.05 3.47
CA ASN A 124 -44.90 -31.11 3.44
C ASN A 124 -45.64 -31.04 4.78
N HIS A 125 -45.85 -32.21 5.39
CA HIS A 125 -46.54 -32.28 6.67
C HIS A 125 -45.71 -31.65 7.80
N LEU A 126 -44.41 -31.97 7.88
CA LEU A 126 -43.49 -31.38 8.85
C LEU A 126 -43.38 -29.86 8.69
N ILE A 127 -43.24 -29.37 7.46
CA ILE A 127 -43.25 -27.93 7.16
C ILE A 127 -44.55 -27.27 7.62
N SER A 128 -45.70 -27.94 7.39
CA SER A 128 -47.00 -27.43 7.84
C SER A 128 -47.19 -27.43 9.36
N MET A 129 -46.53 -28.36 10.07
CA MET A 129 -46.53 -28.39 11.54
C MET A 129 -45.67 -27.27 12.11
N ILE A 130 -44.46 -27.09 11.57
CA ILE A 130 -43.52 -26.04 11.99
C ILE A 130 -44.09 -24.64 11.72
N SER A 131 -44.94 -24.51 10.69
CA SER A 131 -45.63 -23.25 10.38
C SER A 131 -46.80 -22.92 11.33
N LYS A 132 -47.12 -23.80 12.29
CA LYS A 132 -48.13 -23.55 13.32
C LYS A 132 -47.44 -23.18 14.64
N PRO A 133 -48.02 -22.25 15.43
CA PRO A 133 -47.47 -21.90 16.73
C PRO A 133 -47.41 -23.14 17.64
N PRO A 134 -46.32 -23.34 18.41
CA PRO A 134 -46.15 -24.50 19.26
C PRO A 134 -47.28 -24.58 20.29
N ILE A 135 -47.86 -25.78 20.44
CA ILE A 135 -48.88 -26.04 21.47
C ILE A 135 -48.11 -26.29 22.77
N LYS A 136 -48.18 -25.35 23.74
CA LYS A 136 -47.63 -25.41 25.12
C LYS A 136 -46.39 -26.32 25.32
N ASN A 137 -45.21 -25.70 25.47
CA ASN A 137 -43.94 -26.30 25.91
C ASN A 137 -43.31 -27.40 25.03
N GLU A 138 -43.88 -27.74 23.86
CA GLU A 138 -43.20 -28.59 22.88
C GLU A 138 -42.45 -27.71 21.86
N HIS A 139 -41.11 -27.75 21.90
CA HIS A 139 -40.27 -27.18 20.87
C HIS A 139 -40.28 -28.08 19.63
N HIS A 140 -40.33 -27.49 18.43
CA HIS A 140 -40.29 -28.19 17.12
C HIS A 140 -38.94 -28.87 16.80
N SER A 141 -38.14 -29.20 17.82
CA SER A 141 -36.76 -29.71 17.70
C SER A 141 -36.71 -31.06 16.97
N LYS A 142 -37.65 -31.97 17.25
CA LYS A 142 -37.69 -33.30 16.63
C LYS A 142 -38.13 -33.24 15.17
N GLU A 143 -39.04 -32.34 14.85
CA GLU A 143 -39.53 -32.07 13.50
C GLU A 143 -38.42 -31.48 12.64
N VAL A 144 -37.65 -30.53 13.20
CA VAL A 144 -36.50 -29.91 12.54
C VAL A 144 -35.38 -30.94 12.33
N GLU A 145 -35.01 -31.72 13.35
CA GLU A 145 -33.99 -32.77 13.24
C GLU A 145 -34.32 -33.77 12.13
N LEU A 146 -35.58 -34.21 12.06
CA LEU A 146 -36.02 -35.14 11.03
C LEU A 146 -35.98 -34.53 9.62
N LEU A 147 -36.34 -33.25 9.47
CA LEU A 147 -36.22 -32.55 8.18
C LEU A 147 -34.77 -32.45 7.71
N ILE A 148 -33.83 -32.20 8.64
CA ILE A 148 -32.39 -32.14 8.36
C ILE A 148 -31.87 -33.51 7.93
N GLN A 149 -32.23 -34.57 8.67
CA GLN A 149 -31.85 -35.96 8.33
C GLN A 149 -32.36 -36.36 6.95
N ILE A 150 -33.60 -36.02 6.62
CA ILE A 150 -34.17 -36.26 5.28
C ILE A 150 -33.40 -35.45 4.21
N ALA A 151 -33.00 -34.21 4.51
CA ALA A 151 -32.23 -33.39 3.57
C ALA A 151 -30.82 -33.95 3.33
N CYS A 152 -30.11 -34.36 4.39
CA CYS A 152 -28.80 -35.02 4.32
C CYS A 152 -28.85 -36.31 3.49
N TYR A 153 -29.79 -37.21 3.80
CA TYR A 153 -29.94 -38.47 3.09
C TYR A 153 -30.23 -38.26 1.59
N ASN A 154 -31.08 -37.27 1.26
CA ASN A 154 -31.39 -36.97 -0.13
C ASN A 154 -30.20 -36.38 -0.89
N ILE A 155 -29.32 -35.61 -0.25
CA ILE A 155 -28.11 -35.09 -0.91
C ILE A 155 -27.10 -36.20 -1.17
N GLU A 156 -26.91 -37.10 -0.21
CA GLU A 156 -25.94 -38.19 -0.34
C GLU A 156 -26.38 -39.24 -1.38
N ASN A 157 -27.69 -39.37 -1.64
CA ASN A 157 -28.24 -40.43 -2.49
C ASN A 157 -28.94 -39.96 -3.79
N ALA A 158 -29.24 -38.66 -3.97
CA ALA A 158 -29.89 -38.17 -5.19
C ALA A 158 -28.86 -37.73 -6.25
N LYS A 159 -28.97 -38.29 -7.46
CA LYS A 159 -28.15 -37.91 -8.63
C LYS A 159 -28.64 -36.68 -9.41
N ILE A 160 -29.79 -36.09 -9.05
CA ILE A 160 -30.43 -35.02 -9.83
C ILE A 160 -30.96 -33.93 -8.91
N SER A 161 -30.40 -32.72 -9.01
CA SER A 161 -30.91 -31.50 -8.39
C SER A 161 -32.15 -30.99 -9.16
N THR A 162 -33.34 -31.29 -8.66
CA THR A 162 -34.56 -30.62 -9.16
C THR A 162 -34.75 -29.26 -8.49
N THR A 163 -35.32 -28.28 -9.20
CA THR A 163 -35.66 -26.92 -8.75
C THR A 163 -36.69 -26.83 -7.60
N ASP A 164 -37.16 -27.96 -7.10
CA ASP A 164 -38.09 -28.09 -5.97
C ASP A 164 -37.44 -28.96 -4.88
N SER A 165 -36.19 -28.62 -4.54
CA SER A 165 -35.39 -29.36 -3.57
C SER A 165 -35.82 -29.03 -2.13
N ILE A 166 -35.67 -29.99 -1.21
CA ILE A 166 -36.04 -29.80 0.20
C ILE A 166 -35.25 -28.63 0.80
N GLN A 167 -33.98 -28.49 0.44
CA GLN A 167 -33.10 -27.43 0.92
C GLN A 167 -33.60 -26.04 0.52
N GLN A 168 -33.99 -25.85 -0.75
CA GLN A 168 -34.56 -24.57 -1.22
C GLN A 168 -35.88 -24.24 -0.52
N ARG A 169 -36.69 -25.27 -0.22
CA ARG A 169 -37.93 -25.10 0.54
C ARG A 169 -37.65 -24.72 2.00
N LEU A 170 -36.65 -25.32 2.64
CA LEU A 170 -36.19 -24.94 3.98
C LEU A 170 -35.66 -23.49 3.99
N PHE A 171 -34.82 -23.12 3.03
CA PHE A 171 -34.36 -21.73 2.88
C PHE A 171 -35.51 -20.74 2.65
N SER A 172 -36.53 -21.12 1.87
CA SER A 172 -37.73 -20.30 1.67
C SER A 172 -38.55 -20.10 2.94
N LEU A 173 -38.57 -21.10 3.83
CA LEU A 173 -39.25 -21.02 5.13
C LEU A 173 -38.47 -20.12 6.09
N VAL A 174 -37.14 -20.27 6.13
CA VAL A 174 -36.27 -19.37 6.88
C VAL A 174 -36.43 -17.94 6.37
N ASN A 175 -36.50 -17.72 5.05
CA ASN A 175 -36.75 -16.39 4.47
C ASN A 175 -38.05 -15.76 4.99
N LYS A 176 -39.15 -16.52 4.93
CA LYS A 176 -40.47 -16.08 5.42
C LYS A 176 -40.47 -15.76 6.92
N SER A 177 -39.61 -16.40 7.71
CA SER A 177 -39.52 -16.15 9.15
C SER A 177 -38.98 -14.75 9.49
N TYR A 178 -38.18 -14.16 8.62
CA TYR A 178 -37.58 -12.83 8.82
C TYR A 178 -38.07 -11.77 7.82
N SER A 179 -38.85 -12.12 6.79
CA SER A 179 -39.41 -11.15 5.82
C SER A 179 -40.79 -10.61 6.17
N ASP A 180 -41.63 -11.37 6.87
CA ASP A 180 -43.01 -11.00 7.17
C ASP A 180 -43.17 -10.62 8.67
N GLU A 181 -43.89 -9.52 8.97
CA GLU A 181 -44.19 -9.10 10.37
C GLU A 181 -45.04 -10.15 11.11
N ALA A 182 -45.87 -10.90 10.38
CA ALA A 182 -46.52 -12.11 10.86
C ALA A 182 -45.62 -13.33 10.57
N GLY A 183 -44.56 -13.49 11.37
CA GLY A 183 -43.58 -14.55 11.18
C GLY A 183 -44.24 -15.94 11.04
N ALA A 184 -43.95 -16.62 9.93
CA ALA A 184 -44.52 -17.94 9.64
C ALA A 184 -44.02 -19.03 10.62
N ILE A 185 -42.88 -18.80 11.28
CA ILE A 185 -42.20 -19.74 12.18
C ILE A 185 -41.59 -18.95 13.34
N ASP A 186 -41.56 -19.55 14.53
CA ASP A 186 -40.92 -19.02 15.73
C ASP A 186 -39.38 -18.86 15.58
N ALA A 187 -38.80 -17.87 16.26
CA ALA A 187 -37.38 -17.50 16.12
C ALA A 187 -36.43 -18.62 16.57
N ASP A 188 -36.76 -19.35 17.64
CA ASP A 188 -35.95 -20.48 18.10
C ASP A 188 -35.98 -21.63 17.10
N THR A 189 -37.12 -21.82 16.43
CA THR A 189 -37.26 -22.86 15.41
C THR A 189 -36.51 -22.51 14.13
N ALA A 190 -36.52 -21.24 13.72
CA ALA A 190 -35.69 -20.75 12.62
C ALA A 190 -34.18 -20.89 12.92
N LYS A 191 -33.77 -20.61 14.16
CA LYS A 191 -32.40 -20.81 14.63
C LYS A 191 -31.97 -22.29 14.57
N MET A 192 -32.82 -23.21 15.02
CA MET A 192 -32.56 -24.66 14.92
C MET A 192 -32.44 -25.13 13.46
N LEU A 193 -33.25 -24.57 12.57
CA LEU A 193 -33.16 -24.85 11.13
C LEU A 193 -31.84 -24.36 10.54
N ILE A 194 -31.38 -23.16 10.91
CA ILE A 194 -30.09 -22.62 10.47
C ILE A 194 -28.94 -23.49 11.00
N SER A 195 -28.91 -23.87 12.28
CA SER A 195 -27.88 -24.80 12.80
C SER A 195 -27.92 -26.14 12.06
N GLY A 196 -29.12 -26.63 11.77
CA GLY A 196 -29.33 -27.87 11.05
C GLY A 196 -28.84 -27.85 9.60
N LEU A 197 -29.04 -26.74 8.91
CA LEU A 197 -28.59 -26.56 7.53
C LEU A 197 -27.05 -26.55 7.42
N ALA A 198 -26.31 -26.25 8.48
CA ALA A 198 -24.86 -26.43 8.51
C ALA A 198 -24.47 -27.92 8.35
N VAL A 199 -25.21 -28.83 9.01
CA VAL A 199 -25.00 -30.29 8.86
C VAL A 199 -25.30 -30.75 7.43
N VAL A 200 -26.30 -30.14 6.78
CA VAL A 200 -26.64 -30.40 5.38
C VAL A 200 -25.50 -30.01 4.43
N LEU A 201 -24.74 -28.95 4.74
CA LEU A 201 -23.55 -28.57 3.97
C LEU A 201 -22.45 -29.64 4.07
N THR A 202 -22.23 -30.22 5.25
CA THR A 202 -21.27 -31.30 5.45
C THR A 202 -21.64 -32.54 4.63
N SER A 203 -22.92 -32.91 4.57
CA SER A 203 -23.41 -33.99 3.69
C SER A 203 -23.24 -33.65 2.21
N ALA A 204 -23.49 -32.40 1.80
CA ALA A 204 -23.26 -31.93 0.42
C ALA A 204 -21.79 -32.05 0.02
N ARG A 205 -20.86 -31.74 0.93
CA ARG A 205 -19.44 -31.95 0.69
C ARG A 205 -19.10 -33.43 0.46
N ASN A 206 -19.64 -34.33 1.29
CA ASN A 206 -19.40 -35.76 1.17
C ASN A 206 -19.97 -36.38 -0.13
N SER A 207 -20.97 -35.73 -0.74
CA SER A 207 -21.58 -36.18 -2.00
C SER A 207 -20.70 -35.99 -3.25
N ASN A 208 -19.57 -35.27 -3.13
CA ASN A 208 -18.69 -34.87 -4.24
C ASN A 208 -19.37 -34.04 -5.37
N ASP A 209 -20.60 -33.55 -5.18
CA ASP A 209 -21.24 -32.60 -6.10
C ASP A 209 -20.85 -31.16 -5.75
N ARG A 210 -19.85 -30.66 -6.48
CA ARG A 210 -19.31 -29.30 -6.33
C ARG A 210 -20.36 -28.21 -6.57
N GLY A 211 -21.20 -28.35 -7.58
CA GLY A 211 -22.16 -27.29 -7.94
C GLY A 211 -23.24 -27.13 -6.88
N LEU A 212 -23.68 -28.25 -6.32
CA LEU A 212 -24.65 -28.30 -5.25
C LEU A 212 -24.09 -27.71 -3.94
N TYR A 213 -22.87 -28.08 -3.55
CA TYR A 213 -22.22 -27.56 -2.34
C TYR A 213 -22.08 -26.03 -2.38
N ILE A 214 -21.56 -25.47 -3.48
CA ILE A 214 -21.37 -24.02 -3.65
C ILE A 214 -22.70 -23.27 -3.56
N THR A 215 -23.75 -23.80 -4.22
CA THR A 215 -25.06 -23.16 -4.23
C THR A 215 -25.68 -23.15 -2.83
N LEU A 216 -25.63 -24.28 -2.12
CA LEU A 216 -26.15 -24.40 -0.76
C LEU A 216 -25.40 -23.50 0.22
N GLN A 217 -24.07 -23.43 0.09
CA GLN A 217 -23.22 -22.60 0.93
C GLN A 217 -23.52 -21.11 0.78
N ARG A 218 -23.69 -20.62 -0.46
CA ARG A 218 -24.08 -19.22 -0.73
C ARG A 218 -25.46 -18.91 -0.13
N CYS A 219 -26.44 -19.78 -0.34
CA CYS A 219 -27.77 -19.62 0.26
C CYS A 219 -27.72 -19.61 1.79
N TYR A 220 -26.94 -20.53 2.38
CA TYR A 220 -26.78 -20.62 3.82
C TYR A 220 -26.23 -19.33 4.43
N ALA A 221 -25.11 -18.83 3.92
CA ALA A 221 -24.49 -17.60 4.41
C ALA A 221 -25.41 -16.38 4.25
N LYS A 222 -26.13 -16.28 3.12
CA LYS A 222 -27.16 -15.24 2.92
C LYS A 222 -28.22 -15.26 4.02
N HIS A 223 -28.85 -16.41 4.23
CA HIS A 223 -29.95 -16.53 5.18
C HIS A 223 -29.49 -16.34 6.62
N LEU A 224 -28.26 -16.74 6.96
CA LEU A 224 -27.64 -16.47 8.25
C LEU A 224 -27.48 -14.96 8.49
N ILE A 225 -26.88 -14.24 7.54
CA ILE A 225 -26.65 -12.79 7.65
C ILE A 225 -27.98 -12.03 7.74
N MET A 226 -28.97 -12.39 6.92
CA MET A 226 -30.30 -11.75 6.95
C MET A 226 -31.10 -12.08 8.22
N PHE A 227 -30.92 -13.28 8.79
CA PHE A 227 -31.55 -13.64 10.05
C PHE A 227 -30.94 -12.87 11.23
N PHE A 228 -29.61 -12.68 11.22
CA PHE A 228 -28.92 -11.82 12.20
C PHE A 228 -29.44 -10.38 12.12
N ASP A 229 -29.48 -9.82 10.91
CA ASP A 229 -29.90 -8.45 10.66
C ASP A 229 -31.28 -8.12 11.23
N ARG A 230 -32.23 -9.07 11.17
CA ARG A 230 -33.65 -8.83 11.47
C ARG A 230 -34.16 -9.39 12.79
N LYS A 231 -33.55 -10.45 13.35
CA LYS A 231 -34.14 -11.23 14.46
C LYS A 231 -33.23 -11.45 15.67
N LEU A 232 -31.90 -11.44 15.52
CA LEU A 232 -30.98 -11.74 16.62
C LEU A 232 -30.18 -10.50 17.04
N LYS A 233 -30.43 -10.01 18.26
CA LYS A 233 -29.60 -9.00 18.92
C LYS A 233 -28.53 -9.59 19.86
N GLU A 234 -28.50 -10.92 20.05
CA GLU A 234 -27.58 -11.61 20.97
C GLU A 234 -26.34 -12.18 20.26
N SER A 235 -25.16 -11.87 20.80
CA SER A 235 -23.83 -12.11 20.20
C SER A 235 -23.24 -13.51 20.43
N SER A 236 -23.78 -14.31 21.35
CA SER A 236 -23.14 -15.55 21.84
C SER A 236 -23.23 -16.74 20.88
N ILE A 237 -24.41 -16.99 20.32
CA ILE A 237 -24.68 -18.05 19.33
C ILE A 237 -23.84 -17.84 18.07
N PHE A 238 -23.62 -16.58 17.74
CA PHE A 238 -22.93 -16.10 16.56
C PHE A 238 -21.40 -16.27 16.63
N HIS A 239 -20.82 -16.25 17.83
CA HIS A 239 -19.40 -16.54 18.00
C HIS A 239 -19.11 -18.00 17.62
N GLY A 240 -19.94 -18.94 18.06
CA GLY A 240 -19.85 -20.34 17.65
C GLY A 240 -19.99 -20.54 16.13
N TYR A 241 -20.86 -19.78 15.46
CA TYR A 241 -20.96 -19.83 13.99
C TYR A 241 -19.76 -19.23 13.27
N SER A 242 -19.15 -18.18 13.80
CA SER A 242 -17.92 -17.62 13.22
C SER A 242 -16.77 -18.62 13.32
N GLU A 243 -16.73 -19.43 14.39
CA GLU A 243 -15.80 -20.55 14.55
C GLU A 243 -16.10 -21.68 13.55
N GLU A 244 -17.37 -22.12 13.41
CA GLU A 244 -17.77 -23.14 12.44
C GLU A 244 -17.50 -22.71 10.98
N PHE A 245 -17.77 -21.45 10.64
CA PHE A 245 -17.45 -20.88 9.33
C PHE A 245 -15.94 -20.86 9.06
N TYR A 246 -15.15 -20.55 10.08
CA TYR A 246 -13.70 -20.57 10.01
C TYR A 246 -13.16 -22.00 9.88
N GLU A 247 -13.73 -22.98 10.59
CA GLU A 247 -13.42 -24.40 10.43
C GLU A 247 -13.70 -24.89 9.01
N GLU A 248 -14.84 -24.50 8.41
CA GLU A 248 -15.13 -24.84 7.02
C GLU A 248 -14.11 -24.20 6.05
N CYS A 249 -13.70 -22.95 6.28
CA CYS A 249 -12.64 -22.31 5.49
C CYS A 249 -11.29 -23.07 5.58
N ILE A 250 -10.93 -23.57 6.77
CA ILE A 250 -9.72 -24.37 6.96
C ILE A 250 -9.77 -25.66 6.15
N LYS A 251 -10.92 -26.33 6.15
CA LYS A 251 -11.06 -27.62 5.45
C LYS A 251 -11.00 -27.48 3.93
N GLU A 252 -11.16 -26.27 3.37
CA GLU A 252 -11.03 -25.98 1.93
C GLU A 252 -9.56 -25.73 1.50
N LEU A 253 -8.62 -25.51 2.43
CA LEU A 253 -7.20 -25.23 2.13
C LEU A 253 -6.51 -26.31 1.27
N GLY A 254 -6.90 -27.58 1.48
CA GLY A 254 -6.35 -28.73 0.76
C GLY A 254 -7.07 -29.07 -0.55
N SER A 255 -8.09 -28.29 -0.92
CA SER A 255 -8.82 -28.42 -2.17
C SER A 255 -8.41 -27.31 -3.14
N ASP A 256 -8.38 -27.53 -4.45
CA ASP A 256 -8.17 -26.46 -5.45
C ASP A 256 -9.36 -25.46 -5.53
N GLN A 257 -10.23 -25.44 -4.52
CA GLN A 257 -11.57 -24.87 -4.55
C GLN A 257 -11.77 -23.84 -3.43
N TYR A 258 -11.02 -22.75 -3.49
CA TYR A 258 -10.95 -21.69 -2.47
C TYR A 258 -12.16 -20.73 -2.43
N TRP A 259 -13.38 -21.19 -2.66
CA TRP A 259 -14.56 -20.33 -2.89
C TRP A 259 -14.97 -19.53 -1.66
N LEU A 260 -14.92 -20.15 -0.47
CA LEU A 260 -15.13 -19.48 0.81
C LEU A 260 -14.05 -18.43 1.10
N MET A 261 -12.80 -18.78 0.81
CA MET A 261 -11.66 -17.88 0.98
C MET A 261 -11.71 -16.67 0.03
N LYS A 262 -12.49 -16.71 -1.05
CA LYS A 262 -12.73 -15.57 -1.96
C LYS A 262 -13.86 -14.64 -1.50
N ALA A 263 -14.52 -14.94 -0.37
CA ALA A 263 -15.71 -14.24 0.12
C ALA A 263 -16.92 -14.28 -0.86
N ASP A 264 -17.07 -15.36 -1.63
CA ASP A 264 -18.16 -15.52 -2.62
C ASP A 264 -19.57 -15.52 -2.02
N PHE A 265 -19.71 -15.72 -0.71
CA PHE A 265 -20.99 -15.62 -0.03
C PHE A 265 -21.60 -14.21 -0.14
N LEU A 266 -20.76 -13.17 -0.27
CA LEU A 266 -21.18 -11.79 -0.44
C LEU A 266 -21.92 -11.55 -1.77
N ILE A 267 -21.67 -12.37 -2.81
CA ILE A 267 -22.33 -12.26 -4.12
C ILE A 267 -23.86 -12.43 -4.02
N SER A 268 -24.31 -13.22 -3.04
CA SER A 268 -25.73 -13.54 -2.87
C SER A 268 -26.51 -12.50 -2.05
N LEU A 269 -25.79 -11.54 -1.47
CA LEU A 269 -26.30 -10.46 -0.64
C LEU A 269 -26.33 -9.15 -1.41
N ARG A 270 -27.32 -8.31 -1.11
CA ARG A 270 -27.43 -6.95 -1.61
C ARG A 270 -27.42 -6.01 -0.43
N THR A 271 -26.73 -4.89 -0.53
CA THR A 271 -26.61 -3.91 0.56
C THR A 271 -27.95 -3.34 1.00
N TRP A 272 -28.88 -3.11 0.06
CA TRP A 272 -30.22 -2.61 0.38
C TRP A 272 -31.12 -3.63 1.10
N ASP A 273 -30.72 -4.90 1.19
CA ASP A 273 -31.45 -5.91 1.96
C ASP A 273 -31.13 -5.83 3.48
N ILE A 274 -30.08 -5.08 3.85
CA ILE A 274 -29.58 -4.89 5.22
C ILE A 274 -30.31 -3.73 5.90
N GLN A 275 -30.77 -3.95 7.12
CA GLN A 275 -31.54 -2.98 7.92
C GLN A 275 -30.78 -2.52 9.18
N SER A 276 -29.79 -3.27 9.65
CA SER A 276 -29.03 -2.97 10.85
C SER A 276 -27.59 -2.56 10.53
N PRO A 277 -27.12 -1.40 11.02
CA PRO A 277 -25.71 -1.02 10.98
C PRO A 277 -24.75 -2.05 11.61
N GLN A 278 -25.22 -2.85 12.57
CA GLN A 278 -24.40 -3.88 13.25
C GLN A 278 -24.06 -5.03 12.32
N THR A 279 -24.91 -5.32 11.33
CA THR A 279 -24.66 -6.34 10.30
C THR A 279 -23.42 -6.01 9.46
N ILE A 280 -23.15 -4.72 9.21
CA ILE A 280 -21.94 -4.29 8.51
C ILE A 280 -20.69 -4.57 9.32
N LYS A 281 -20.70 -4.25 10.63
CA LYS A 281 -19.57 -4.55 11.54
C LYS A 281 -19.29 -6.06 11.59
N PHE A 282 -20.34 -6.88 11.54
CA PHE A 282 -20.20 -8.33 11.46
C PHE A 282 -19.51 -8.79 10.18
N ILE A 283 -20.03 -8.36 9.02
CA ILE A 283 -19.46 -8.73 7.72
C ILE A 283 -17.99 -8.29 7.67
N ASP A 284 -17.69 -7.08 8.16
CA ASP A 284 -16.33 -6.56 8.26
C ASP A 284 -15.41 -7.47 9.09
N GLY A 285 -15.89 -7.97 10.24
CA GLY A 285 -15.16 -8.92 11.09
C GLY A 285 -14.85 -10.24 10.37
N ILE A 286 -15.82 -10.82 9.65
CA ILE A 286 -15.59 -12.04 8.85
C ILE A 286 -14.53 -11.77 7.78
N VAL A 287 -14.65 -10.67 7.05
CA VAL A 287 -13.72 -10.31 5.98
C VAL A 287 -12.30 -10.11 6.52
N ARG A 288 -12.12 -9.44 7.66
CA ARG A 288 -10.81 -9.29 8.33
C ARG A 288 -10.21 -10.63 8.75
N ASN A 289 -11.02 -11.52 9.32
CA ASN A 289 -10.55 -12.87 9.69
C ASN A 289 -10.13 -13.69 8.46
N LEU A 290 -10.88 -13.57 7.35
CA LEU A 290 -10.52 -14.19 6.08
C LEU A 290 -9.22 -13.61 5.51
N ILE A 291 -9.00 -12.30 5.63
CA ILE A 291 -7.74 -11.65 5.26
C ILE A 291 -6.60 -12.20 6.11
N ASP A 292 -6.70 -12.18 7.43
CA ASP A 292 -5.63 -12.65 8.33
C ASP A 292 -5.24 -14.11 8.06
N PHE A 293 -6.23 -14.94 7.75
CA PHE A 293 -6.04 -16.32 7.38
C PHE A 293 -5.41 -16.46 5.99
N SER A 294 -5.92 -15.73 5.00
CA SER A 294 -5.43 -15.77 3.62
C SER A 294 -4.01 -15.25 3.49
N VAL A 295 -3.62 -14.23 4.27
CA VAL A 295 -2.23 -13.73 4.26
C VAL A 295 -1.24 -14.84 4.62
N LYS A 296 -1.58 -15.71 5.60
CA LYS A 296 -0.71 -16.80 6.03
C LYS A 296 -0.70 -18.00 5.09
N MET A 297 -1.85 -18.31 4.48
CA MET A 297 -2.04 -19.56 3.75
C MET A 297 -2.04 -19.38 2.23
N LYS A 298 -2.77 -18.38 1.71
CA LYS A 298 -2.95 -18.10 0.27
C LYS A 298 -3.19 -16.60 0.00
N PRO A 299 -2.13 -15.79 -0.04
CA PRO A 299 -2.27 -14.34 -0.13
C PRO A 299 -2.80 -13.85 -1.49
N GLU A 300 -2.70 -14.66 -2.54
CA GLU A 300 -3.27 -14.44 -3.88
C GLU A 300 -4.79 -14.19 -3.87
N LEU A 301 -5.51 -14.62 -2.82
CA LEU A 301 -6.96 -14.51 -2.72
C LEU A 301 -7.42 -13.17 -2.13
N ILE A 302 -6.53 -12.44 -1.47
CA ILE A 302 -6.87 -11.18 -0.77
C ILE A 302 -7.43 -10.11 -1.70
N PRO A 303 -6.87 -9.90 -2.92
CA PRO A 303 -7.46 -8.97 -3.88
C PRO A 303 -8.91 -9.33 -4.21
N GLU A 304 -9.22 -10.61 -4.41
CA GLU A 304 -10.60 -11.05 -4.68
C GLU A 304 -11.53 -10.86 -3.48
N ILE A 305 -11.09 -11.17 -2.25
CA ILE A 305 -11.87 -10.92 -1.02
C ILE A 305 -12.26 -9.45 -0.93
N ILE A 306 -11.29 -8.57 -1.17
CA ILE A 306 -11.43 -7.13 -1.18
C ILE A 306 -12.41 -6.68 -2.26
N ASP A 307 -12.30 -7.20 -3.48
CA ASP A 307 -13.21 -6.88 -4.59
C ASP A 307 -14.65 -7.30 -4.28
N ARG A 308 -14.85 -8.51 -3.73
CA ARG A 308 -16.18 -8.99 -3.32
C ARG A 308 -16.79 -8.14 -2.23
N TYR A 309 -15.98 -7.70 -1.26
CA TYR A 309 -16.45 -6.80 -0.20
C TYR A 309 -16.79 -5.42 -0.74
N ARG A 310 -15.96 -4.87 -1.65
CA ARG A 310 -16.23 -3.61 -2.37
C ARG A 310 -17.54 -3.68 -3.15
N ASN A 311 -17.75 -4.74 -3.92
CA ASN A 311 -18.93 -4.90 -4.79
C ASN A 311 -20.25 -5.03 -4.02
N LEU A 312 -20.23 -5.60 -2.81
CA LEU A 312 -21.40 -5.61 -1.95
C LEU A 312 -21.83 -4.18 -1.58
N ILE A 313 -20.85 -3.31 -1.31
CA ILE A 313 -21.08 -2.09 -0.54
C ILE A 313 -21.64 -0.95 -1.38
N GLY A 314 -21.11 -0.72 -2.60
CA GLY A 314 -21.55 0.39 -3.46
C GLY A 314 -21.23 1.77 -2.83
N PHE A 315 -20.68 2.70 -3.62
CA PHE A 315 -20.03 3.89 -3.05
C PHE A 315 -20.93 5.12 -2.84
N ASP A 316 -22.15 5.13 -3.36
CA ASP A 316 -22.96 6.36 -3.36
C ASP A 316 -24.06 6.30 -2.29
N SER A 317 -23.84 7.06 -1.22
CA SER A 317 -24.84 7.40 -0.21
C SER A 317 -25.23 8.88 -0.33
N TYR A 318 -26.51 9.17 -0.18
CA TYR A 318 -27.06 10.52 -0.18
C TYR A 318 -27.57 10.97 1.19
N PHE A 319 -27.21 10.28 2.28
CA PHE A 319 -27.72 10.55 3.63
C PHE A 319 -27.64 12.02 4.04
N CYS A 320 -26.48 12.65 3.87
CA CYS A 320 -26.30 14.06 4.20
C CYS A 320 -27.12 14.99 3.28
N GLU A 321 -27.28 14.67 2.01
CA GLU A 321 -28.06 15.47 1.07
C GLU A 321 -29.56 15.36 1.37
N ASP A 322 -30.04 14.13 1.61
CA ASP A 322 -31.43 13.82 1.89
C ASP A 322 -31.91 14.35 3.24
N LEU A 323 -31.03 14.48 4.24
CA LEU A 323 -31.31 15.19 5.50
C LEU A 323 -31.87 16.61 5.29
N HIS A 324 -31.58 17.28 4.17
CA HIS A 324 -32.16 18.59 3.85
C HIS A 324 -33.66 18.54 3.51
N LYS A 325 -34.21 17.36 3.19
CA LYS A 325 -35.62 17.14 2.89
C LYS A 325 -36.48 17.03 4.15
N LEU A 326 -35.88 16.67 5.30
CA LEU A 326 -36.57 16.51 6.59
C LEU A 326 -37.45 17.71 6.99
N PRO A 327 -37.01 18.98 6.86
CA PRO A 327 -37.86 20.15 7.17
C PRO A 327 -39.11 20.29 6.30
N ALA A 328 -39.11 19.73 5.08
CA ALA A 328 -40.20 19.85 4.11
C ALA A 328 -41.01 18.55 3.94
N LEU A 329 -40.70 17.50 4.72
CA LEU A 329 -41.21 16.13 4.53
C LEU A 329 -42.74 16.02 4.57
N PHE A 330 -43.41 16.88 5.35
CA PHE A 330 -44.86 16.83 5.57
C PHE A 330 -45.64 17.96 4.87
N GLY A 331 -45.02 18.64 3.88
CA GLY A 331 -45.67 19.65 3.04
C GLY A 331 -45.46 21.09 3.50
N ASP A 332 -45.37 21.34 4.80
CA ASP A 332 -45.02 22.65 5.39
C ASP A 332 -43.56 22.67 5.87
N TYR A 333 -42.82 23.74 5.55
CA TYR A 333 -41.43 23.88 5.98
C TYR A 333 -41.33 24.15 7.48
N ASN A 334 -40.86 23.17 8.25
CA ASN A 334 -40.60 23.30 9.69
C ASN A 334 -39.10 23.52 9.97
N GLY A 335 -38.71 24.79 10.16
CA GLY A 335 -37.33 25.18 10.46
C GLY A 335 -36.91 25.11 11.94
N LYS A 336 -37.79 24.69 12.87
CA LYS A 336 -37.53 24.77 14.32
C LYS A 336 -36.28 24.00 14.75
N HIS A 337 -36.06 22.83 14.17
CA HIS A 337 -34.93 21.94 14.51
C HIS A 337 -33.77 22.03 13.51
N PHE A 338 -33.74 23.06 12.64
CA PHE A 338 -32.71 23.19 11.59
C PHE A 338 -31.29 23.28 12.15
N LYS A 339 -31.10 23.90 13.32
CA LYS A 339 -29.78 23.93 14.00
C LYS A 339 -29.30 22.54 14.42
N GLU A 340 -30.21 21.66 14.81
CA GLU A 340 -29.88 20.26 15.18
C GLU A 340 -29.51 19.44 13.93
N ILE A 341 -30.19 19.68 12.79
CA ILE A 341 -29.83 19.07 11.49
C ILE A 341 -28.43 19.51 11.05
N VAL A 342 -28.09 20.80 11.18
CA VAL A 342 -26.74 21.32 10.86
C VAL A 342 -25.69 20.75 11.81
N GLY A 343 -26.02 20.60 13.11
CA GLY A 343 -25.15 19.96 14.10
C GLY A 343 -24.85 18.50 13.77
N LEU A 344 -25.86 17.73 13.36
CA LEU A 344 -25.69 16.33 12.94
C LEU A 344 -24.80 16.23 11.69
N LYS A 345 -24.93 17.15 10.72
CA LYS A 345 -24.05 17.21 9.53
C LYS A 345 -22.60 17.56 9.88
N ALA A 346 -22.40 18.51 10.79
CA ALA A 346 -21.06 18.93 11.21
C ALA A 346 -20.30 17.79 11.93
N GLY A 347 -21.01 17.00 12.75
CA GLY A 347 -20.45 15.84 13.46
C GLY A 347 -20.46 14.53 12.65
N TYR A 348 -21.07 14.51 11.46
CA TYR A 348 -21.37 13.29 10.72
C TYR A 348 -20.12 12.43 10.43
N ASN A 349 -19.08 13.01 9.83
CA ASN A 349 -17.87 12.29 9.45
C ASN A 349 -17.08 11.74 10.66
N GLU A 350 -17.08 12.48 11.77
CA GLU A 350 -16.40 12.09 13.01
C GLU A 350 -17.15 10.96 13.71
N HIS A 351 -18.48 11.06 13.79
CA HIS A 351 -19.34 10.03 14.39
C HIS A 351 -19.44 8.77 13.52
N LEU A 352 -19.36 8.90 12.18
CA LEU A 352 -19.40 7.76 11.26
C LEU A 352 -18.20 6.82 11.47
N SER A 353 -17.07 7.41 11.88
CA SER A 353 -15.81 6.69 12.13
C SER A 353 -15.71 6.11 13.55
N SER A 354 -16.35 6.77 14.53
CA SER A 354 -16.18 6.46 15.96
C SER A 354 -17.37 5.74 16.59
N SER A 355 -18.60 6.12 16.23
CA SER A 355 -19.84 5.63 16.86
C SER A 355 -21.06 5.81 15.94
N PRO A 356 -21.20 4.98 14.88
CA PRO A 356 -22.29 5.10 13.91
C PRO A 356 -23.69 4.88 14.51
N GLU A 357 -23.80 4.16 15.63
CA GLU A 357 -25.05 3.95 16.39
C GLU A 357 -25.62 5.27 16.91
N LYS A 358 -24.75 6.21 17.31
CA LYS A 358 -25.19 7.55 17.76
C LYS A 358 -25.81 8.35 16.63
N ILE A 359 -25.42 8.11 15.38
CA ILE A 359 -25.99 8.81 14.22
C ILE A 359 -27.40 8.32 13.97
N SER A 360 -27.68 7.01 14.04
CA SER A 360 -29.05 6.52 13.86
C SER A 360 -29.95 6.97 15.00
N GLU A 361 -29.47 6.92 16.26
CA GLU A 361 -30.23 7.40 17.43
C GLU A 361 -30.58 8.89 17.30
N GLN A 362 -29.60 9.74 16.96
CA GLN A 362 -29.83 11.18 16.78
C GLN A 362 -30.77 11.47 15.59
N PHE A 363 -30.65 10.71 14.50
CA PHE A 363 -31.55 10.83 13.35
C PHE A 363 -32.99 10.42 13.69
N GLU A 364 -33.17 9.29 14.37
CA GLU A 364 -34.48 8.81 14.83
C GLU A 364 -35.12 9.81 15.81
N GLU A 365 -34.34 10.38 16.72
CA GLU A 365 -34.81 11.43 17.63
C GLU A 365 -35.27 12.67 16.85
N LEU A 366 -34.49 13.13 15.86
CA LEU A 366 -34.86 14.27 15.01
C LEU A 366 -36.11 14.00 14.18
N LEU A 367 -36.22 12.83 13.58
CA LEU A 367 -37.40 12.44 12.83
C LEU A 367 -38.63 12.40 13.75
N SER A 368 -38.49 11.84 14.96
CA SER A 368 -39.58 11.80 15.95
C SER A 368 -40.07 13.21 16.32
N LYS A 369 -39.16 14.17 16.57
CA LYS A 369 -39.51 15.57 16.85
C LYS A 369 -40.29 16.20 15.69
N HIS A 370 -39.84 16.00 14.45
CA HIS A 370 -40.52 16.50 13.26
C HIS A 370 -41.90 15.85 13.05
N THR A 371 -42.05 14.55 13.35
CA THR A 371 -43.35 13.86 13.25
C THR A 371 -44.34 14.36 14.31
N ILE A 372 -43.91 14.56 15.56
CA ILE A 372 -44.75 15.07 16.64
C ILE A 372 -45.22 16.49 16.31
N ASP A 373 -44.33 17.35 15.82
CA ASP A 373 -44.66 18.70 15.38
C ASP A 373 -45.69 18.71 14.24
N ALA A 374 -45.54 17.81 13.26
CA ALA A 374 -46.49 17.69 12.14
C ALA A 374 -47.85 17.12 12.57
N MET A 375 -47.86 16.13 13.47
CA MET A 375 -49.08 15.57 14.04
C MET A 375 -49.87 16.60 14.86
N ALA A 376 -49.18 17.48 15.59
CA ALA A 376 -49.82 18.57 16.34
C ALA A 376 -50.57 19.58 15.44
N GLY A 377 -50.20 19.68 14.16
CA GLY A 377 -50.87 20.51 13.15
C GLY A 377 -51.95 19.79 12.34
N ALA A 378 -52.11 18.48 12.49
CA ALA A 378 -53.03 17.67 11.67
C ALA A 378 -54.50 17.83 12.13
N LYS A 379 -55.42 17.91 11.17
CA LYS A 379 -56.86 18.16 11.42
C LYS A 379 -57.73 16.89 11.36
N SER A 380 -57.17 15.76 10.92
CA SER A 380 -57.90 14.51 10.71
C SER A 380 -57.05 13.27 10.98
N THR A 381 -57.70 12.16 11.34
CA THR A 381 -57.06 10.85 11.55
C THR A 381 -56.40 10.30 10.28
N GLU A 382 -56.95 10.61 9.11
CA GLU A 382 -56.37 10.21 7.81
C GLU A 382 -55.07 10.98 7.51
N GLN A 383 -54.96 12.25 7.91
CA GLN A 383 -53.71 13.02 7.79
C GLN A 383 -52.64 12.51 8.75
N ILE A 384 -53.03 12.13 9.98
CA ILE A 384 -52.10 11.53 10.95
C ILE A 384 -51.55 10.20 10.40
N GLY A 385 -52.39 9.35 9.82
CA GLY A 385 -51.95 8.11 9.17
C GLY A 385 -50.96 8.33 8.03
N LYS A 386 -51.18 9.36 7.18
CA LYS A 386 -50.25 9.73 6.11
C LYS A 386 -48.91 10.27 6.63
N ILE A 387 -48.92 11.02 7.73
CA ILE A 387 -47.69 11.52 8.38
C ILE A 387 -46.88 10.34 8.93
N GLU A 388 -47.53 9.40 9.62
CA GLU A 388 -46.87 8.19 10.14
C GLU A 388 -46.30 7.31 9.02
N GLU A 389 -47.03 7.14 7.91
CA GLU A 389 -46.56 6.37 6.76
C GLU A 389 -45.36 7.04 6.07
N ASN A 390 -45.43 8.34 5.81
CA ASN A 390 -44.33 9.11 5.22
C ASN A 390 -43.09 9.11 6.11
N ALA A 391 -43.26 9.22 7.43
CA ALA A 391 -42.17 9.13 8.39
C ALA A 391 -41.50 7.75 8.38
N LYS A 392 -42.29 6.66 8.31
CA LYS A 392 -41.76 5.29 8.22
C LYS A 392 -41.00 5.06 6.92
N ILE A 393 -41.50 5.56 5.78
CA ILE A 393 -40.81 5.47 4.48
C ILE A 393 -39.49 6.24 4.55
N TYR A 394 -39.53 7.50 4.99
CA TYR A 394 -38.34 8.34 5.08
C TYR A 394 -37.31 7.79 6.09
N ALA A 395 -37.74 7.25 7.24
CA ALA A 395 -36.86 6.57 8.17
C ALA A 395 -36.12 5.40 7.50
N ARG A 396 -36.84 4.57 6.76
CA ARG A 396 -36.27 3.41 6.06
C ARG A 396 -35.26 3.82 5.01
N ASP A 397 -35.62 4.79 4.16
CA ASP A 397 -34.75 5.27 3.08
C ASP A 397 -33.47 5.89 3.64
N MET A 398 -33.61 6.76 4.65
CA MET A 398 -32.46 7.37 5.32
C MET A 398 -31.59 6.35 6.07
N MET A 399 -32.19 5.34 6.70
CA MET A 399 -31.42 4.28 7.33
C MET A 399 -30.63 3.44 6.32
N GLN A 400 -31.19 3.19 5.14
CA GLN A 400 -30.46 2.52 4.06
C GLN A 400 -29.27 3.36 3.58
N GLU A 401 -29.44 4.67 3.39
CA GLU A 401 -28.33 5.56 3.03
C GLU A 401 -27.25 5.60 4.13
N LEU A 402 -27.63 5.67 5.41
CA LEU A 402 -26.68 5.59 6.51
C LEU A 402 -25.89 4.27 6.53
N ILE A 403 -26.56 3.14 6.26
CA ILE A 403 -25.91 1.82 6.18
C ILE A 403 -24.90 1.77 5.05
N LYS A 404 -25.20 2.37 3.88
CA LYS A 404 -24.24 2.49 2.77
C LYS A 404 -22.99 3.26 3.19
N ASP A 405 -23.14 4.39 3.88
CA ASP A 405 -22.00 5.19 4.35
C ASP A 405 -21.15 4.46 5.39
N ILE A 406 -21.79 3.78 6.35
CA ILE A 406 -21.10 2.96 7.35
C ILE A 406 -20.32 1.84 6.67
N ALA A 407 -20.94 1.18 5.69
CA ALA A 407 -20.32 0.12 4.91
C ALA A 407 -19.14 0.65 4.08
N ALA A 408 -19.28 1.78 3.39
CA ALA A 408 -18.20 2.39 2.63
C ALA A 408 -16.98 2.71 3.51
N ASN A 409 -17.22 3.24 4.71
CA ASN A 409 -16.16 3.51 5.68
C ASN A 409 -15.49 2.21 6.19
N ALA A 410 -16.29 1.18 6.50
CA ALA A 410 -15.79 -0.13 6.92
C ALA A 410 -14.94 -0.79 5.81
N ALA A 411 -15.42 -0.78 4.56
CA ALA A 411 -14.68 -1.26 3.38
C ALA A 411 -13.31 -0.60 3.24
N LYS A 412 -13.27 0.73 3.35
CA LYS A 412 -12.02 1.50 3.26
C LYS A 412 -11.08 1.17 4.42
N SER A 413 -11.60 1.04 5.63
CA SER A 413 -10.84 0.64 6.81
C SER A 413 -10.23 -0.76 6.65
N THR A 414 -11.01 -1.70 6.10
CA THR A 414 -10.59 -3.09 5.91
C THR A 414 -9.65 -3.26 4.71
N ALA A 415 -9.77 -2.43 3.67
CA ALA A 415 -8.76 -2.28 2.63
C ALA A 415 -7.39 -1.92 3.21
N GLN A 416 -7.37 -0.87 4.03
CA GLN A 416 -6.16 -0.39 4.68
C GLN A 416 -5.61 -1.42 5.65
N TYR A 417 -6.48 -2.14 6.36
CA TYR A 417 -6.10 -3.27 7.19
C TYR A 417 -5.41 -4.36 6.38
N ALA A 418 -6.00 -4.82 5.27
CA ALA A 418 -5.42 -5.84 4.40
C ALA A 418 -4.04 -5.45 3.88
N ILE A 419 -3.87 -4.20 3.43
CA ILE A 419 -2.58 -3.66 3.00
C ILE A 419 -1.57 -3.72 4.15
N ARG A 420 -1.96 -3.36 5.38
CA ARG A 420 -1.08 -3.42 6.56
C ARG A 420 -0.67 -4.85 6.92
N VAL A 421 -1.58 -5.82 6.83
CA VAL A 421 -1.28 -7.22 7.17
C VAL A 421 -0.42 -7.88 6.09
N LEU A 422 -0.69 -7.62 4.81
CA LEU A 422 0.17 -8.03 3.68
C LEU A 422 1.58 -7.42 3.78
N ALA A 423 1.66 -6.14 4.13
CA ALA A 423 2.89 -5.42 4.39
C ALA A 423 3.71 -6.04 5.52
N ALA A 424 3.07 -6.48 6.61
CA ALA A 424 3.75 -7.16 7.71
C ALA A 424 4.44 -8.47 7.27
N GLN A 425 3.99 -9.08 6.18
CA GLN A 425 4.60 -10.30 5.60
C GLN A 425 5.47 -10.04 4.35
N ASN A 426 5.73 -8.77 4.00
CA ASN A 426 6.50 -8.35 2.81
C ASN A 426 5.92 -8.83 1.45
N LEU A 427 4.61 -9.05 1.36
CA LEU A 427 3.93 -9.60 0.18
C LEU A 427 3.50 -8.52 -0.82
N TRP A 428 4.48 -7.85 -1.44
CA TRP A 428 4.27 -6.64 -2.24
C TRP A 428 3.41 -6.79 -3.49
N VAL A 429 3.47 -7.93 -4.17
CA VAL A 429 2.64 -8.19 -5.37
C VAL A 429 1.16 -8.02 -5.00
N HIS A 430 0.73 -8.65 -3.91
CA HIS A 430 -0.66 -8.62 -3.47
C HIS A 430 -1.07 -7.27 -2.87
N ILE A 431 -0.12 -6.48 -2.35
CA ILE A 431 -0.39 -5.10 -1.88
C ILE A 431 -0.80 -4.22 -3.07
N LEU A 432 -0.11 -4.36 -4.20
CA LEU A 432 -0.42 -3.61 -5.42
C LEU A 432 -1.78 -4.01 -5.98
N ASP A 433 -2.02 -5.30 -6.14
CA ASP A 433 -3.32 -5.83 -6.62
C ASP A 433 -4.47 -5.36 -5.72
N SER A 434 -4.29 -5.40 -4.41
CA SER A 434 -5.30 -4.95 -3.43
C SER A 434 -5.55 -3.44 -3.49
N HIS A 435 -4.51 -2.65 -3.78
CA HIS A 435 -4.63 -1.20 -3.91
C HIS A 435 -5.34 -0.79 -5.20
N GLU A 436 -5.04 -1.46 -6.32
CA GLU A 436 -5.67 -1.23 -7.62
C GLU A 436 -7.18 -1.50 -7.57
N ILE A 437 -7.59 -2.53 -6.83
CA ILE A 437 -9.01 -2.88 -6.65
C ILE A 437 -9.79 -1.83 -5.85
N PHE A 438 -9.15 -0.94 -5.09
CA PHE A 438 -9.86 0.16 -4.40
C PHE A 438 -9.77 1.51 -5.12
N SER A 439 -9.05 1.59 -6.24
CA SER A 439 -9.10 2.75 -7.13
C SER A 439 -10.45 2.82 -7.83
N SER A 440 -11.04 4.02 -7.89
CA SER A 440 -12.31 4.29 -8.58
C SER A 440 -12.24 3.99 -10.09
N ALA A 441 -11.04 3.85 -10.66
CA ALA A 441 -10.82 3.59 -12.08
C ALA A 441 -10.64 2.11 -12.45
N SER A 442 -10.54 1.18 -11.47
CA SER A 442 -10.35 -0.28 -11.67
C SER A 442 -9.51 -0.61 -12.93
N SER A 443 -8.37 0.06 -13.06
CA SER A 443 -7.51 -0.09 -14.22
C SER A 443 -6.26 -0.83 -13.79
N ASN A 444 -6.08 -2.06 -14.30
CA ASN A 444 -4.77 -2.74 -14.41
C ASN A 444 -3.74 -1.91 -15.24
N VAL A 445 -4.13 -0.70 -15.65
CA VAL A 445 -3.27 0.30 -16.24
C VAL A 445 -2.58 1.02 -15.09
N GLN A 446 -1.38 0.53 -14.76
CA GLN A 446 -0.25 1.29 -14.21
C GLN A 446 -0.66 2.68 -13.71
N LEU A 447 -1.22 2.75 -12.49
CA LEU A 447 -1.67 4.00 -11.90
C LEU A 447 -0.47 4.78 -11.32
N LEU A 448 0.54 4.98 -12.17
CA LEU A 448 1.63 5.94 -12.06
C LEU A 448 1.95 6.45 -13.47
N GLY A 449 0.91 6.89 -14.18
CA GLY A 449 1.03 7.63 -15.44
C GLY A 449 1.10 9.14 -15.27
N VAL A 450 1.09 9.66 -14.03
CA VAL A 450 1.35 11.08 -13.83
C VAL A 450 2.85 11.24 -13.69
N ASN A 451 3.51 11.63 -14.79
CA ASN A 451 4.77 12.36 -14.76
C ASN A 451 4.56 13.65 -13.96
N ILE A 452 4.44 13.58 -12.63
CA ILE A 452 4.55 14.76 -11.79
C ILE A 452 6.05 15.11 -11.81
N LEU A 453 6.33 16.11 -12.65
CA LEU A 453 7.61 16.69 -13.06
C LEU A 453 8.33 15.94 -14.21
N PRO A 454 8.29 16.50 -15.44
CA PRO A 454 9.07 16.01 -16.59
C PRO A 454 10.56 16.37 -16.48
N SER A 455 11.10 16.47 -15.27
CA SER A 455 12.51 16.72 -15.03
C SER A 455 13.14 15.41 -14.58
N SER A 456 13.87 14.76 -15.48
CA SER A 456 14.74 13.62 -15.13
C SER A 456 15.54 13.95 -13.87
N LEU A 457 15.77 12.99 -12.97
CA LEU A 457 16.61 13.18 -11.78
C LEU A 457 17.96 13.85 -12.15
N SER A 458 18.52 13.47 -13.31
CA SER A 458 19.68 14.11 -13.92
C SER A 458 19.52 15.60 -14.20
N SER A 459 18.37 16.03 -14.75
CA SER A 459 18.10 17.46 -14.98
C SER A 459 17.98 18.25 -13.68
N VAL A 460 17.31 17.72 -12.65
CA VAL A 460 17.18 18.43 -11.35
C VAL A 460 18.52 18.53 -10.64
N ILE A 461 19.35 17.50 -10.72
CA ILE A 461 20.70 17.52 -10.17
C ILE A 461 21.60 18.47 -10.98
N HIS A 462 21.44 18.57 -12.30
CA HIS A 462 22.15 19.56 -13.12
C HIS A 462 21.78 21.01 -12.71
N GLU A 463 20.51 21.29 -12.45
CA GLU A 463 20.06 22.61 -11.96
C GLU A 463 20.69 23.00 -10.61
N LEU A 464 21.14 22.02 -9.80
CA LEU A 464 21.92 22.34 -8.59
C LEU A 464 23.29 22.94 -8.92
N GLY A 465 23.87 22.62 -10.08
CA GLY A 465 25.18 23.13 -10.54
C GLY A 465 25.10 24.40 -11.38
N GLU A 466 23.90 24.82 -11.79
CA GLU A 466 23.69 26.03 -12.58
C GLU A 466 23.85 27.30 -11.71
N ALA A 467 24.65 28.24 -12.20
CA ALA A 467 24.72 29.58 -11.65
C ALA A 467 23.51 30.38 -12.16
N HIS A 468 22.36 30.26 -11.47
CA HIS A 468 21.15 30.98 -11.86
C HIS A 468 21.42 32.50 -11.93
N SER A 469 21.44 33.04 -13.14
CA SER A 469 21.73 34.44 -13.49
C SER A 469 20.61 35.43 -13.13
N ILE A 470 19.58 34.95 -12.45
CA ILE A 470 18.42 35.73 -12.01
C ILE A 470 18.71 36.31 -10.62
N SER A 471 18.22 37.52 -10.35
CA SER A 471 18.35 38.28 -9.09
C SER A 471 18.65 37.43 -7.84
N MET A 472 19.67 37.81 -7.08
CA MET A 472 20.26 37.09 -5.92
C MET A 472 19.25 36.52 -4.90
N ARG A 473 18.04 37.10 -4.77
CA ARG A 473 16.98 36.60 -3.87
C ARG A 473 16.19 35.42 -4.47
N ARG A 474 15.71 35.54 -5.71
CA ARG A 474 14.93 34.48 -6.39
C ARG A 474 15.78 33.23 -6.63
N SER A 475 17.07 33.39 -6.93
CA SER A 475 17.98 32.26 -7.15
C SER A 475 18.25 31.44 -5.88
N ARG A 476 18.25 32.07 -4.69
CA ARG A 476 18.41 31.37 -3.40
C ARG A 476 17.20 30.51 -3.05
N GLU A 477 16.00 31.03 -3.27
CA GLU A 477 14.74 30.33 -3.02
C GLU A 477 14.59 29.13 -3.97
N LEU A 478 14.85 29.31 -5.26
CA LEU A 478 14.87 28.23 -6.26
C LEU A 478 15.88 27.14 -5.90
N ARG A 479 17.11 27.52 -5.56
CA ARG A 479 18.16 26.56 -5.14
C ARG A 479 17.75 25.77 -3.90
N SER A 480 17.15 26.41 -2.90
CA SER A 480 16.63 25.71 -1.71
C SER A 480 15.48 24.75 -2.04
N SER A 481 14.59 25.14 -2.96
CA SER A 481 13.51 24.26 -3.44
C SER A 481 14.06 23.01 -4.13
N TYR A 482 15.07 23.15 -5.00
CA TYR A 482 15.72 21.99 -5.61
C TYR A 482 16.39 21.08 -4.58
N GLN A 483 17.09 21.66 -3.59
CA GLN A 483 17.71 20.88 -2.51
C GLN A 483 16.69 20.05 -1.71
N LYS A 484 15.48 20.59 -1.48
CA LYS A 484 14.39 19.89 -0.79
C LYS A 484 13.65 18.89 -1.69
N ALA A 485 13.60 19.15 -3.01
CA ALA A 485 12.91 18.29 -3.97
C ALA A 485 13.70 17.00 -4.28
N VAL A 486 15.03 17.06 -4.31
CA VAL A 486 15.88 15.90 -4.67
C VAL A 486 15.60 14.66 -3.82
N PRO A 487 15.53 14.72 -2.46
CA PRO A 487 15.20 13.54 -1.65
C PRO A 487 13.85 12.91 -2.00
N LEU A 488 12.83 13.72 -2.28
CA LEU A 488 11.50 13.25 -2.68
C LEU A 488 11.52 12.57 -4.05
N LEU A 489 12.25 13.15 -5.01
CA LEU A 489 12.41 12.56 -6.35
C LEU A 489 13.18 11.24 -6.31
N LEU A 490 14.20 11.12 -5.44
CA LEU A 490 14.92 9.87 -5.22
C LEU A 490 14.01 8.80 -4.61
N MET A 491 13.22 9.17 -3.58
CA MET A 491 12.21 8.28 -2.98
C MET A 491 11.18 7.82 -4.02
N TYR A 492 10.68 8.73 -4.85
CA TYR A 492 9.72 8.42 -5.89
C TYR A 492 10.30 7.46 -6.94
N ASN A 493 11.54 7.68 -7.41
CA ASN A 493 12.20 6.77 -8.34
C ASN A 493 12.42 5.38 -7.72
N LEU A 494 12.80 5.32 -6.44
CA LEU A 494 12.91 4.06 -5.69
C LEU A 494 11.56 3.35 -5.58
N TYR A 495 10.49 4.08 -5.34
CA TYR A 495 9.12 3.56 -5.32
C TYR A 495 8.70 3.01 -6.69
N CYS A 496 8.93 3.76 -7.78
CA CYS A 496 8.67 3.29 -9.14
C CYS A 496 9.47 2.03 -9.49
N TRP A 497 10.72 1.92 -9.03
CA TRP A 497 11.53 0.71 -9.21
C TRP A 497 11.00 -0.46 -8.38
N ARG A 498 10.58 -0.21 -7.14
CA ARG A 498 10.02 -1.21 -6.22
C ARG A 498 8.75 -1.83 -6.79
N ILE A 499 7.88 -1.03 -7.41
CA ILE A 499 6.67 -1.51 -8.11
C ILE A 499 7.03 -2.43 -9.28
N LYS A 500 8.05 -2.09 -10.06
CA LYS A 500 8.51 -2.93 -11.17
C LYS A 500 9.23 -4.20 -10.70
N ASN A 501 9.67 -4.27 -9.45
CA ASN A 501 10.44 -5.38 -8.87
C ASN A 501 9.90 -5.76 -7.47
N PRO A 502 8.67 -6.29 -7.37
CA PRO A 502 7.97 -6.51 -6.10
C PRO A 502 8.60 -7.62 -5.23
N GLU A 503 9.45 -8.48 -5.78
CA GLU A 503 10.15 -9.52 -5.01
C GLU A 503 11.52 -9.08 -4.45
N LYS A 504 12.07 -7.95 -4.92
CA LYS A 504 13.43 -7.52 -4.59
C LYS A 504 13.49 -6.50 -3.46
N CYS A 505 14.54 -6.53 -2.64
CA CYS A 505 14.72 -5.53 -1.60
C CYS A 505 14.92 -4.13 -2.18
N LEU A 506 14.35 -3.11 -1.55
CA LEU A 506 14.50 -1.69 -1.91
C LEU A 506 15.97 -1.27 -2.07
N LEU A 507 16.86 -1.84 -1.27
CA LEU A 507 18.30 -1.55 -1.30
C LEU A 507 18.99 -2.07 -2.57
N GLU A 508 18.47 -3.12 -3.22
CA GLU A 508 18.99 -3.61 -4.51
C GLU A 508 18.67 -2.63 -5.65
N GLY A 509 17.57 -1.90 -5.53
CA GLY A 509 17.19 -0.86 -6.48
C GLY A 509 18.13 0.34 -6.46
N VAL A 510 18.76 0.62 -5.31
CA VAL A 510 19.70 1.75 -5.16
C VAL A 510 20.85 1.64 -6.15
N GLY A 511 21.46 0.45 -6.27
CA GLY A 511 22.58 0.23 -7.19
C GLY A 511 22.17 0.42 -8.65
N ASN A 512 21.04 -0.16 -9.06
CA ASN A 512 20.54 -0.05 -10.44
C ASN A 512 20.17 1.39 -10.81
N LEU A 513 19.45 2.10 -9.93
CA LEU A 513 19.04 3.48 -10.21
C LEU A 513 20.22 4.44 -10.16
N ALA A 514 21.11 4.31 -9.19
CA ALA A 514 22.36 5.07 -9.17
C ALA A 514 23.20 4.78 -10.43
N SER A 515 23.14 3.56 -10.97
CA SER A 515 23.86 3.19 -12.20
C SER A 515 23.39 3.92 -13.45
N SER A 516 22.08 4.18 -13.53
CA SER A 516 21.44 4.86 -14.67
C SER A 516 21.63 6.38 -14.69
N PHE A 517 22.15 6.95 -13.60
CA PHE A 517 22.37 8.38 -13.51
C PHE A 517 23.53 8.81 -14.42
N SER A 518 23.22 9.64 -15.42
CA SER A 518 24.20 10.40 -16.18
C SER A 518 24.34 11.80 -15.58
N VAL A 519 25.57 12.19 -15.24
CA VAL A 519 25.88 13.59 -14.95
C VAL A 519 25.82 14.35 -16.27
N ILE A 520 24.90 15.31 -16.33
CA ILE A 520 24.86 16.30 -17.39
C ILE A 520 25.55 17.50 -16.76
N GLY A 521 26.74 17.86 -17.21
CA GLY A 521 27.54 18.95 -16.62
C GLY A 521 29.02 18.79 -16.97
N ARG A 522 29.50 19.50 -18.01
CA ARG A 522 30.83 19.28 -18.59
C ARG A 522 31.96 20.06 -17.89
N THR A 523 31.65 20.88 -16.88
CA THR A 523 32.64 21.79 -16.27
C THR A 523 32.92 21.47 -14.80
N ILE A 524 34.17 21.70 -14.38
CA ILE A 524 34.64 21.46 -13.00
C ILE A 524 33.84 22.28 -11.98
N MET A 525 33.49 23.52 -12.31
CA MET A 525 32.72 24.43 -11.44
C MET A 525 31.31 23.89 -11.17
N GLN A 526 30.57 23.49 -12.21
CA GLN A 526 29.22 22.95 -12.06
C GLN A 526 29.20 21.70 -11.16
N ILE A 527 30.19 20.82 -11.31
CA ILE A 527 30.29 19.61 -10.48
C ILE A 527 30.65 19.96 -9.04
N ASN A 528 31.56 20.90 -8.80
CA ASN A 528 31.88 21.36 -7.44
C ASN A 528 30.66 22.02 -6.76
N ASP A 529 29.89 22.83 -7.49
CA ASP A 529 28.67 23.46 -6.99
C ASP A 529 27.59 22.40 -6.69
N THR A 530 27.44 21.40 -7.56
CA THR A 530 26.54 20.27 -7.34
C THR A 530 26.94 19.47 -6.11
N LEU A 531 28.23 19.13 -5.95
CA LEU A 531 28.77 18.43 -4.78
C LEU A 531 28.54 19.23 -3.49
N SER A 532 28.73 20.54 -3.52
CA SER A 532 28.45 21.43 -2.38
C SER A 532 26.95 21.39 -2.03
N ASN A 533 26.07 21.53 -3.01
CA ASN A 533 24.62 21.45 -2.79
C ASN A 533 24.14 20.06 -2.35
N MET A 534 24.81 18.99 -2.76
CA MET A 534 24.52 17.62 -2.31
C MET A 534 24.73 17.44 -0.80
N THR A 535 25.59 18.23 -0.16
CA THR A 535 25.73 18.20 1.31
C THR A 535 24.45 18.67 2.01
N LEU A 536 23.76 19.67 1.45
CA LEU A 536 22.49 20.19 1.97
C LEU A 536 21.32 19.24 1.61
N VAL A 537 21.32 18.66 0.41
CA VAL A 537 20.39 17.58 0.04
C VAL A 537 20.48 16.42 1.04
N ARG A 538 21.72 16.02 1.39
CA ARG A 538 21.97 14.98 2.40
C ARG A 538 21.42 15.39 3.76
N TYR A 539 21.60 16.64 4.18
CA TYR A 539 21.00 17.16 5.42
C TYR A 539 19.47 17.00 5.42
N PHE A 540 18.78 17.41 4.35
CA PHE A 540 17.32 17.25 4.26
C PHE A 540 16.89 15.78 4.25
N SER A 541 17.62 14.90 3.54
CA SER A 541 17.30 13.47 3.48
C SER A 541 17.42 12.72 4.82
N LYS A 542 18.19 13.28 5.77
CA LYS A 542 18.31 12.72 7.14
C LYS A 542 17.06 12.99 7.98
N SER A 543 16.19 13.92 7.60
CA SER A 543 14.91 14.07 8.30
C SER A 543 14.00 12.88 7.97
N PRO A 544 13.47 12.17 8.98
CA PRO A 544 12.52 11.07 8.76
C PRO A 544 11.18 11.56 8.21
N GLU A 545 10.87 12.86 8.31
CA GLU A 545 9.60 13.47 7.88
C GLU A 545 9.31 13.26 6.39
N TYR A 546 10.34 13.27 5.55
CA TYR A 546 10.19 13.03 4.11
C TYR A 546 9.74 11.59 3.86
N SER A 547 10.40 10.62 4.50
CA SER A 547 10.04 9.20 4.38
C SER A 547 8.67 8.90 4.96
N THR A 548 8.33 9.45 6.12
CA THR A 548 7.02 9.23 6.76
C THR A 548 5.91 9.82 5.90
N THR A 549 6.08 11.04 5.40
CA THR A 549 5.06 11.72 4.58
C THR A 549 4.82 10.97 3.28
N LEU A 550 5.89 10.56 2.57
CA LEU A 550 5.78 9.80 1.33
C LEU A 550 5.19 8.41 1.57
N CYS A 551 5.65 7.70 2.60
CA CYS A 551 5.13 6.38 2.91
C CYS A 551 3.68 6.44 3.40
N ASN A 552 3.27 7.49 4.11
CA ASN A 552 1.88 7.71 4.48
C ASN A 552 1.01 8.02 3.25
N HIS A 553 1.52 8.82 2.31
CA HIS A 553 0.81 9.14 1.06
C HIS A 553 0.50 7.87 0.24
N PHE A 554 1.46 6.96 0.13
CA PHE A 554 1.30 5.70 -0.61
C PHE A 554 0.82 4.52 0.28
N ASN A 555 0.44 4.76 1.54
CA ASN A 555 0.03 3.72 2.51
C ASN A 555 1.05 2.58 2.74
N ILE A 556 2.35 2.88 2.62
CA ILE A 556 3.47 1.93 2.79
C ILE A 556 4.31 2.26 4.03
N SER A 557 3.68 2.71 5.12
CA SER A 557 4.35 3.17 6.35
C SER A 557 5.35 2.16 6.96
N HIS A 558 5.17 0.86 6.72
CA HIS A 558 6.10 -0.20 7.11
C HIS A 558 7.51 -0.08 6.47
N GLU A 559 7.62 0.48 5.27
CA GLU A 559 8.91 0.64 4.57
C GLU A 559 9.60 1.98 4.84
N THR A 560 9.06 2.82 5.75
CA THR A 560 9.62 4.14 6.07
C THR A 560 11.13 4.08 6.34
N LYS A 561 11.58 3.08 7.12
CA LYS A 561 13.00 2.89 7.44
C LYS A 561 13.83 2.45 6.21
N SER A 562 13.26 1.62 5.35
CA SER A 562 13.89 1.14 4.12
C SER A 562 14.05 2.26 3.10
N PHE A 563 13.01 3.08 2.88
CA PHE A 563 13.09 4.28 2.04
C PHE A 563 14.09 5.30 2.59
N HIS A 564 14.06 5.56 3.90
CA HIS A 564 14.99 6.47 4.55
C HIS A 564 16.45 6.03 4.33
N THR A 565 16.74 4.75 4.56
CA THR A 565 18.09 4.18 4.36
C THR A 565 18.48 4.16 2.87
N GLY A 566 17.55 3.81 1.99
CA GLY A 566 17.77 3.70 0.55
C GLY A 566 18.12 5.04 -0.08
N VAL A 567 17.44 6.12 0.30
CA VAL A 567 17.70 7.47 -0.21
C VAL A 567 19.05 7.99 0.23
N ILE A 568 19.43 7.79 1.50
CA ILE A 568 20.75 8.18 2.00
C ILE A 568 21.85 7.45 1.21
N ARG A 569 21.71 6.13 1.00
CA ARG A 569 22.66 5.36 0.20
C ARG A 569 22.70 5.80 -1.26
N MET A 570 21.57 6.16 -1.84
CA MET A 570 21.51 6.66 -3.21
C MET A 570 22.24 8.01 -3.35
N ILE A 571 22.08 8.92 -2.38
CA ILE A 571 22.82 10.19 -2.34
C ILE A 571 24.32 9.93 -2.21
N ASP A 572 24.73 9.00 -1.35
CA ASP A 572 26.15 8.65 -1.16
C ASP A 572 26.75 8.07 -2.48
N GLU A 573 26.01 7.23 -3.21
CA GLU A 573 26.46 6.65 -4.48
C GLU A 573 26.52 7.71 -5.60
N ILE A 574 25.54 8.61 -5.69
CA ILE A 574 25.57 9.75 -6.63
C ILE A 574 26.76 10.66 -6.32
N THR A 575 27.02 10.94 -5.03
CA THR A 575 28.15 11.76 -4.59
C THR A 575 29.48 11.11 -4.94
N LYS A 576 29.60 9.79 -4.79
CA LYS A 576 30.79 9.04 -5.20
C LYS A 576 31.05 9.17 -6.70
N ARG A 577 30.01 8.99 -7.53
CA ARG A 577 30.10 9.15 -8.99
C ARG A 577 30.49 10.56 -9.42
N LEU A 578 29.90 11.59 -8.82
CA LEU A 578 30.26 12.99 -9.07
C LEU A 578 31.74 13.26 -8.74
N ASN A 579 32.29 12.65 -7.68
CA ASN A 579 33.71 12.76 -7.35
C ASN A 579 34.62 12.03 -8.36
N GLU A 580 34.24 10.82 -8.80
CA GLU A 580 34.98 10.07 -9.83
C GLU A 580 35.03 10.86 -11.15
N GLU A 581 33.92 11.48 -11.53
CA GLU A 581 33.83 12.29 -12.74
C GLU A 581 34.61 13.61 -12.62
N LEU A 582 34.57 14.26 -11.45
CA LEU A 582 35.40 15.43 -11.16
C LEU A 582 36.89 15.11 -11.35
N LEU A 583 37.35 13.97 -10.83
CA LEU A 583 38.74 13.52 -11.00
C LEU A 583 39.08 13.24 -12.46
N ASN A 584 38.15 12.62 -13.21
CA ASN A 584 38.33 12.36 -14.64
C ASN A 584 38.43 13.66 -15.46
N LEU A 585 37.58 14.66 -15.17
CA LEU A 585 37.64 15.97 -15.82
C LEU A 585 38.92 16.71 -15.47
N ILE A 586 39.32 16.70 -14.19
CA ILE A 586 40.59 17.29 -13.75
C ILE A 586 41.79 16.59 -14.39
N LYS A 587 41.70 15.30 -14.77
CA LYS A 587 42.80 14.60 -15.45
C LYS A 587 42.84 14.89 -16.95
N ASN A 588 41.68 14.94 -17.59
CA ASN A 588 41.57 14.95 -19.06
C ASN A 588 41.43 16.36 -19.67
N GLN A 589 40.99 17.36 -18.91
CA GLN A 589 40.85 18.71 -19.42
C GLN A 589 42.23 19.29 -19.79
N PRO A 590 42.45 19.83 -21.00
CA PRO A 590 43.71 20.48 -21.34
C PRO A 590 43.95 21.70 -20.45
N LEU A 591 45.24 22.03 -20.22
CA LEU A 591 45.61 23.24 -19.51
C LEU A 591 45.14 24.48 -20.31
N SER A 592 44.60 25.46 -19.60
CA SER A 592 44.12 26.72 -20.18
C SER A 592 45.26 27.55 -20.75
N GLU A 593 45.18 27.88 -22.03
CA GLU A 593 46.12 28.81 -22.65
C GLU A 593 45.94 30.25 -22.13
N GLU A 594 44.74 30.63 -21.72
CA GLU A 594 44.48 31.95 -21.12
C GLU A 594 45.17 32.09 -19.77
N LEU A 595 45.07 31.07 -18.90
CA LEU A 595 45.74 31.08 -17.60
C LEU A 595 47.27 30.98 -17.74
N LYS A 596 47.79 30.22 -18.71
CA LYS A 596 49.22 30.23 -19.03
C LYS A 596 49.68 31.61 -19.48
N ARG A 597 48.94 32.28 -20.38
CA ARG A 597 49.25 33.65 -20.80
C ARG A 597 49.17 34.64 -19.64
N LYS A 598 48.15 34.52 -18.78
CA LYS A 598 48.03 35.33 -17.56
C LYS A 598 49.25 35.13 -16.65
N TYR A 599 49.69 33.89 -16.44
CA TYR A 599 50.90 33.60 -15.67
C TYR A 599 52.15 34.24 -16.29
N ILE A 600 52.33 34.08 -17.61
CA ILE A 600 53.45 34.68 -18.34
C ILE A 600 53.41 36.20 -18.18
N ASN A 601 52.26 36.82 -18.42
CA ASN A 601 52.10 38.26 -18.31
C ASN A 601 52.40 38.74 -16.88
N GLU A 602 51.84 38.10 -15.85
CA GLU A 602 52.12 38.43 -14.44
C GLU A 602 53.58 38.18 -14.04
N ALA A 603 54.25 37.21 -14.66
CA ALA A 603 55.68 36.93 -14.47
C ALA A 603 56.60 37.94 -15.17
N THR A 604 56.16 38.51 -16.30
CA THR A 604 56.94 39.46 -17.11
C THR A 604 56.55 40.92 -16.85
N THR A 605 55.46 41.17 -16.12
CA THR A 605 55.07 42.52 -15.72
C THR A 605 56.05 43.12 -14.73
N ILE A 606 56.60 44.24 -15.13
CA ILE A 606 57.47 45.13 -14.37
C ILE A 606 56.58 46.14 -13.62
N PRO A 607 56.44 46.09 -12.28
CA PRO A 607 55.90 47.20 -11.52
C PRO A 607 56.70 48.51 -11.78
N GLU A 608 56.00 49.65 -11.79
CA GLU A 608 56.55 50.98 -12.10
C GLU A 608 57.74 51.38 -11.19
N ASP A 609 57.88 50.79 -9.99
CA ASP A 609 58.97 51.02 -9.02
C ASP A 609 60.31 50.32 -9.35
N TYR A 610 60.48 49.81 -10.57
CA TYR A 610 61.60 48.91 -10.92
C TYR A 610 62.99 49.52 -10.81
N VAL A 611 63.11 50.83 -11.02
CA VAL A 611 64.40 51.54 -10.96
C VAL A 611 64.96 51.51 -9.54
N GLU A 612 64.10 51.53 -8.52
CA GLU A 612 64.52 51.46 -7.11
C GLU A 612 64.81 50.03 -6.65
N ILE A 613 64.02 49.04 -7.11
CA ILE A 613 64.07 47.67 -6.60
C ILE A 613 65.09 46.79 -7.35
N PHE A 614 65.21 46.95 -8.67
CA PHE A 614 66.09 46.14 -9.54
C PHE A 614 66.98 47.04 -10.44
N PRO A 615 67.85 47.85 -9.82
CA PRO A 615 68.59 48.92 -10.51
C PRO A 615 69.51 48.45 -11.64
N LEU A 616 69.98 47.19 -11.61
CA LEU A 616 70.83 46.64 -12.69
C LEU A 616 70.07 46.37 -13.99
N LEU A 617 68.75 46.22 -13.91
CA LEU A 617 67.87 45.98 -15.05
C LEU A 617 67.25 47.28 -15.61
N SER A 618 67.64 48.44 -15.06
CA SER A 618 67.09 49.76 -15.44
C SER A 618 67.51 50.24 -16.83
N LYS A 619 68.70 49.82 -17.31
CA LYS A 619 69.26 50.19 -18.62
C LYS A 619 69.77 48.95 -19.33
N VAL A 620 69.15 48.65 -20.47
CA VAL A 620 69.33 47.38 -21.19
C VAL A 620 69.65 47.66 -22.66
N THR A 621 70.51 46.85 -23.26
CA THR A 621 70.74 46.79 -24.73
C THR A 621 70.07 45.58 -25.34
N LEU A 622 69.60 45.70 -26.58
CA LEU A 622 68.99 44.58 -27.29
C LEU A 622 70.03 43.78 -28.07
N VAL A 623 69.90 42.46 -28.06
CA VAL A 623 70.73 41.53 -28.83
C VAL A 623 69.84 40.58 -29.64
N PRO A 624 70.09 40.40 -30.96
CA PRO A 624 69.25 39.60 -31.83
C PRO A 624 69.51 38.09 -31.77
N GLU A 625 70.62 37.65 -31.16
CA GLU A 625 70.99 36.24 -31.05
C GLU A 625 70.84 35.71 -29.62
N LYS A 626 70.31 34.48 -29.48
CA LYS A 626 70.20 33.81 -28.19
C LYS A 626 71.57 33.33 -27.71
N GLN A 627 71.89 33.61 -26.46
CA GLN A 627 73.06 33.09 -25.75
C GLN A 627 72.61 32.16 -24.62
N ASN A 628 73.53 31.78 -23.72
CA ASN A 628 73.22 30.90 -22.60
C ASN A 628 72.26 31.59 -21.61
N PRO A 629 71.02 31.08 -21.42
CA PRO A 629 70.04 31.71 -20.55
C PRO A 629 70.35 31.50 -19.06
N ILE A 630 69.80 32.38 -18.23
CA ILE A 630 69.72 32.20 -16.78
C ILE A 630 68.52 31.29 -16.49
N ASN A 631 68.78 30.11 -15.94
CA ASN A 631 67.72 29.19 -15.50
C ASN A 631 67.20 29.65 -14.14
N VAL A 632 65.95 30.10 -14.09
CA VAL A 632 65.24 30.32 -12.83
C VAL A 632 64.68 28.95 -12.41
N GLY A 633 64.88 28.56 -11.14
CA GLY A 633 64.60 27.21 -10.65
C GLY A 633 63.19 26.68 -10.97
N LEU A 634 63.02 25.35 -10.89
CA LEU A 634 61.75 24.68 -11.19
C LEU A 634 60.64 25.12 -10.23
N LEU A 635 59.57 25.73 -10.74
CA LEU A 635 58.36 26.05 -9.97
C LEU A 635 57.28 25.00 -10.23
N GLN A 636 56.61 24.53 -9.18
CA GLN A 636 55.54 23.52 -9.29
C GLN A 636 54.24 24.05 -8.72
N TYR A 637 53.15 23.88 -9.48
CA TYR A 637 51.80 24.24 -9.08
C TYR A 637 50.84 23.06 -9.26
N PRO A 638 49.77 22.96 -8.46
CA PRO A 638 48.71 21.97 -8.69
C PRO A 638 48.10 22.16 -10.09
N ARG A 639 47.77 21.05 -10.78
CA ARG A 639 47.16 21.10 -12.12
C ARG A 639 45.89 21.96 -12.17
N LYS A 640 45.06 21.89 -11.13
CA LYS A 640 43.81 22.66 -10.98
C LYS A 640 43.99 24.17 -11.15
N THR A 641 45.18 24.70 -10.84
CA THR A 641 45.53 26.13 -10.95
C THR A 641 45.52 26.63 -12.40
N PHE A 642 45.73 25.73 -13.37
CA PHE A 642 45.80 26.04 -14.80
C PHE A 642 44.61 25.47 -15.59
N LEU A 643 43.49 25.16 -14.93
CA LEU A 643 42.27 24.67 -15.59
C LEU A 643 41.17 25.75 -15.61
N ASP A 644 40.49 25.86 -16.75
CA ASP A 644 39.33 26.73 -16.90
C ASP A 644 38.11 26.21 -16.15
N ASN A 645 37.18 27.11 -15.83
CA ASN A 645 35.91 26.79 -15.17
C ASN A 645 36.08 26.05 -13.85
N THR A 646 37.04 26.44 -13.02
CA THR A 646 37.28 25.88 -11.69
C THR A 646 36.57 26.64 -10.57
N GLY A 647 36.00 27.83 -10.87
CA GLY A 647 35.28 28.69 -9.91
C GLY A 647 36.20 29.47 -8.94
N VAL A 648 37.52 29.36 -9.09
CA VAL A 648 38.51 30.01 -8.23
C VAL A 648 39.35 30.98 -9.04
N ALA A 649 39.34 32.26 -8.67
CA ALA A 649 40.25 33.25 -9.24
C ALA A 649 41.67 32.98 -8.77
N THR A 650 42.57 32.63 -9.69
CA THR A 650 43.99 32.41 -9.38
C THR A 650 44.75 33.72 -9.58
N ILE A 651 45.56 34.08 -8.59
CA ILE A 651 46.50 35.21 -8.60
C ILE A 651 47.91 34.62 -8.53
N PHE A 652 48.81 35.00 -9.43
CA PHE A 652 50.19 34.54 -9.42
C PHE A 652 51.12 35.64 -8.87
N PHE A 653 51.78 35.35 -7.74
CA PHE A 653 52.78 36.25 -7.17
C PHE A 653 54.17 35.89 -7.69
N ASN A 654 54.56 36.52 -8.80
CA ASN A 654 55.75 36.12 -9.57
C ASN A 654 56.97 37.05 -9.40
N ARG A 655 56.98 37.95 -8.41
CA ARG A 655 58.10 38.89 -8.13
C ARG A 655 59.45 38.22 -7.90
N GLU A 656 59.46 36.99 -7.39
CA GLU A 656 60.70 36.26 -7.11
C GLU A 656 61.44 35.84 -8.39
N ILE A 657 60.77 35.75 -9.55
CA ILE A 657 61.41 35.36 -10.82
C ILE A 657 62.41 36.43 -11.27
N ILE A 658 62.00 37.70 -11.35
CA ILE A 658 62.88 38.78 -11.78
C ILE A 658 63.96 39.06 -10.74
N LYS A 659 63.63 38.94 -9.45
CA LYS A 659 64.61 39.01 -8.37
C LYS A 659 65.71 37.94 -8.49
N ALA A 660 65.35 36.71 -8.86
CA ALA A 660 66.33 35.65 -9.09
C ALA A 660 67.24 35.95 -10.28
N VAL A 661 66.71 36.52 -11.36
CA VAL A 661 67.49 36.97 -12.53
C VAL A 661 68.43 38.11 -12.13
N HIS A 662 67.91 39.14 -11.45
CA HIS A 662 68.70 40.28 -10.97
C HIS A 662 69.85 39.84 -10.06
N ASN A 663 69.56 38.98 -9.07
CA ASN A 663 70.58 38.44 -8.17
C ASN A 663 71.65 37.63 -8.91
N SER A 664 71.26 36.88 -9.96
CA SER A 664 72.21 36.12 -10.77
C SER A 664 73.16 37.04 -11.56
N ILE A 665 72.64 38.15 -12.09
CA ILE A 665 73.44 39.18 -12.79
C ILE A 665 74.35 39.91 -11.80
N ALA A 666 73.81 40.36 -10.67
CA ALA A 666 74.57 41.03 -9.61
C ALA A 666 75.71 40.14 -9.08
N LYS A 667 75.45 38.85 -8.87
CA LYS A 667 76.47 37.87 -8.48
C LYS A 667 77.57 37.75 -9.53
N LYS A 668 77.24 37.72 -10.83
CA LYS A 668 78.23 37.69 -11.91
C LYS A 668 79.14 38.91 -11.88
N HIS A 669 78.58 40.13 -11.83
CA HIS A 669 79.38 41.38 -11.73
C HIS A 669 80.33 41.37 -10.53
N LEU A 670 79.87 40.92 -9.36
CA LEU A 670 80.71 40.79 -8.18
C LEU A 670 81.89 39.83 -8.37
N THR A 671 81.71 38.77 -9.16
CA THR A 671 82.77 37.77 -9.41
C THR A 671 83.71 38.15 -10.54
N THR A 672 83.26 38.87 -11.57
CA THR A 672 84.07 39.19 -12.76
C THR A 672 84.74 40.57 -12.68
N GLU A 673 84.02 41.57 -12.19
CA GLU A 673 84.44 42.98 -12.14
C GLU A 673 84.56 43.53 -10.71
N GLY A 674 84.26 42.71 -9.70
CA GLY A 674 84.27 43.10 -8.31
C GLY A 674 85.66 43.49 -7.81
N ARG A 675 85.73 44.60 -7.07
CA ARG A 675 86.94 45.05 -6.38
C ARG A 675 87.02 44.44 -4.98
N PRO A 676 88.22 44.20 -4.43
CA PRO A 676 88.36 43.66 -3.07
C PRO A 676 87.73 44.59 -2.04
N LEU A 677 86.91 44.06 -1.13
CA LEU A 677 86.17 44.85 -0.11
C LEU A 677 87.08 45.71 0.79
N LYS A 678 88.34 45.30 0.96
CA LYS A 678 89.36 46.07 1.69
C LYS A 678 89.67 47.43 1.08
N ASN A 679 89.38 47.61 -0.22
CA ASN A 679 89.67 48.82 -0.98
C ASN A 679 88.45 49.76 -1.07
N LEU A 680 87.38 49.51 -0.32
CA LEU A 680 86.19 50.37 -0.33
C LEU A 680 86.41 51.57 0.59
N GLN A 681 86.46 52.78 0.01
CA GLN A 681 86.49 54.04 0.76
C GLN A 681 85.15 54.77 0.61
N VAL A 682 84.49 55.07 1.74
CA VAL A 682 83.15 55.68 1.74
C VAL A 682 83.15 57.09 1.15
N SER A 683 84.26 57.83 1.30
CA SER A 683 84.44 59.18 0.75
C SER A 683 84.49 59.24 -0.78
N GLU A 684 84.68 58.10 -1.46
CA GLU A 684 84.75 58.04 -2.93
C GLU A 684 83.38 57.76 -3.58
N LEU A 685 82.36 57.44 -2.78
CA LEU A 685 81.01 57.16 -3.27
C LEU A 685 80.23 58.46 -3.50
N LYS A 686 79.63 58.61 -4.68
CA LYS A 686 78.74 59.72 -5.03
C LYS A 686 77.28 59.39 -4.72
N ASP A 687 76.42 60.40 -4.67
CA ASP A 687 74.99 60.23 -4.37
C ASP A 687 74.23 59.31 -5.37
N ASP A 688 74.76 59.17 -6.59
CA ASP A 688 74.20 58.31 -7.65
C ASP A 688 74.86 56.91 -7.72
N ASP A 689 75.82 56.63 -6.85
CA ASP A 689 76.54 55.35 -6.82
C ASP A 689 75.77 54.34 -5.96
N LEU A 690 75.40 53.23 -6.57
CA LEU A 690 74.82 52.06 -5.93
C LEU A 690 75.92 51.03 -5.64
N LEU A 691 76.14 50.74 -4.36
CA LEU A 691 77.04 49.68 -3.93
C LEU A 691 76.35 48.32 -4.01
N ILE A 692 76.85 47.44 -4.85
CA ILE A 692 76.42 46.04 -4.92
C ILE A 692 77.44 45.21 -4.14
N VAL A 693 76.96 44.39 -3.21
CA VAL A 693 77.79 43.58 -2.32
C VAL A 693 77.00 42.38 -1.83
N SER A 694 77.67 41.29 -1.48
CA SER A 694 76.96 40.15 -0.88
C SER A 694 76.39 40.52 0.50
N ASN A 695 75.25 39.94 0.86
CA ASN A 695 74.63 40.20 2.17
C ASN A 695 75.58 39.87 3.34
N SER A 696 76.31 38.76 3.24
CA SER A 696 77.31 38.36 4.22
C SER A 696 78.48 39.33 4.31
N ASP A 697 78.98 39.83 3.18
CA ASP A 697 80.10 40.78 3.14
C ASP A 697 79.70 42.16 3.64
N TRP A 698 78.49 42.61 3.30
CA TRP A 698 77.93 43.86 3.81
C TRP A 698 77.82 43.84 5.32
N HIS A 699 77.22 42.80 5.91
CA HIS A 699 77.09 42.70 7.35
C HIS A 699 78.45 42.60 8.07
N ALA A 700 79.45 41.98 7.46
CA ALA A 700 80.80 41.91 8.01
C ALA A 700 81.51 43.27 7.95
N TRP A 701 81.42 43.97 6.83
CA TRP A 701 82.06 45.26 6.61
C TRP A 701 81.37 46.40 7.38
N ALA A 702 80.04 46.45 7.38
CA ALA A 702 79.25 47.49 8.03
C ALA A 702 79.44 47.54 9.55
N LYS A 703 79.78 46.40 10.20
CA LYS A 703 80.11 46.36 11.63
C LYS A 703 81.30 47.25 12.02
N SER A 704 82.16 47.58 11.08
CA SER A 704 83.37 48.40 11.30
C SER A 704 83.19 49.89 10.95
N GLN A 705 81.99 50.32 10.56
CA GLN A 705 81.69 51.66 10.06
C GLN A 705 80.72 52.43 10.99
N THR A 706 80.70 53.76 10.89
CA THR A 706 79.78 54.60 11.67
C THR A 706 78.38 54.64 11.04
N GLN A 707 77.35 54.80 11.87
CA GLN A 707 75.96 54.77 11.40
C GLN A 707 75.61 55.91 10.42
N SER A 708 76.24 57.08 10.57
CA SER A 708 76.11 58.20 9.62
C SER A 708 76.72 57.90 8.25
N ALA A 709 77.84 57.18 8.20
CA ALA A 709 78.49 56.74 6.97
C ALA A 709 77.71 55.63 6.27
N LEU A 710 77.01 54.78 7.02
CA LEU A 710 76.15 53.73 6.46
C LEU A 710 74.84 54.29 5.88
N SER A 711 74.25 55.31 6.51
CA SER A 711 72.99 55.91 6.04
C SER A 711 73.10 56.66 4.72
N SER A 712 74.31 57.10 4.33
CA SER A 712 74.57 57.81 3.08
C SER A 712 74.81 56.88 1.88
N ILE A 713 74.90 55.55 2.09
CA ILE A 713 75.24 54.60 1.01
C ILE A 713 73.96 53.96 0.49
N LYS A 714 73.71 54.08 -0.81
CA LYS A 714 72.72 53.25 -1.52
C LYS A 714 73.32 51.86 -1.74
N VAL A 715 72.71 50.84 -1.15
CA VAL A 715 73.23 49.46 -1.22
C VAL A 715 72.21 48.51 -1.79
N HIS A 716 72.64 47.66 -2.72
CA HIS A 716 71.90 46.48 -3.15
C HIS A 716 72.59 45.21 -2.64
N LEU A 717 71.85 44.44 -1.83
CA LEU A 717 72.36 43.24 -1.19
C LEU A 717 72.08 42.00 -2.03
N VAL A 718 73.14 41.33 -2.47
CA VAL A 718 73.05 40.06 -3.18
C VAL A 718 73.09 38.91 -2.18
N TYR A 719 72.04 38.10 -2.15
CA TYR A 719 72.00 36.93 -1.27
C TYR A 719 72.78 35.78 -1.90
N THR A 720 73.95 35.49 -1.35
CA THR A 720 74.81 34.36 -1.71
C THR A 720 75.01 33.42 -0.53
N GLU A 721 75.28 32.14 -0.79
CA GLU A 721 75.53 31.13 0.25
C GLU A 721 76.83 31.38 1.03
N SER A 722 77.81 32.03 0.40
CA SER A 722 79.11 32.38 0.98
C SER A 722 79.48 33.83 0.69
N SER A 723 80.39 34.40 1.49
CA SER A 723 81.04 35.68 1.20
C SER A 723 81.82 35.60 -0.11
N LEU A 724 81.74 36.67 -0.91
CA LEU A 724 82.47 36.83 -2.16
C LEU A 724 83.73 37.68 -1.96
N GLY A 725 83.80 38.47 -0.88
CA GLY A 725 84.96 39.31 -0.54
C GLY A 725 85.17 40.49 -1.49
N SER A 726 84.19 40.77 -2.37
CA SER A 726 84.24 41.81 -3.39
C SER A 726 83.03 42.74 -3.32
N TYR A 727 83.19 43.95 -3.86
CA TYR A 727 82.11 44.91 -4.07
C TYR A 727 82.16 45.45 -5.51
N TYR A 728 81.02 45.92 -5.99
CA TYR A 728 80.90 46.59 -7.28
C TYR A 728 80.14 47.91 -7.10
N ILE A 729 80.62 48.98 -7.72
CA ILE A 729 79.93 50.28 -7.70
C ILE A 729 79.26 50.46 -9.05
N TYR A 730 77.93 50.58 -9.05
CA TYR A 730 77.15 50.91 -10.23
C TYR A 730 76.65 52.35 -10.15
N ASN A 731 77.07 53.19 -11.09
CA ASN A 731 76.56 54.55 -11.17
C ASN A 731 75.20 54.56 -11.88
N THR A 732 74.13 54.85 -11.14
CA THR A 732 72.75 54.82 -11.63
C THR A 732 72.47 55.92 -12.69
N ALA A 733 73.23 57.01 -12.68
CA ALA A 733 73.13 58.08 -13.68
C ALA A 733 73.85 57.74 -15.01
N SER A 734 74.77 56.77 -15.05
CA SER A 734 75.57 56.43 -16.23
C SER A 734 74.72 55.94 -17.43
N SER A 735 75.05 56.34 -18.66
CA SER A 735 74.29 56.00 -19.88
C SER A 735 74.65 54.63 -20.50
N LEU A 736 75.58 53.89 -19.89
CA LEU A 736 76.04 52.61 -20.42
C LEU A 736 75.16 51.45 -19.89
N PRO A 737 74.53 50.67 -20.78
CA PRO A 737 73.71 49.53 -20.39
C PRO A 737 74.59 48.37 -19.92
N LEU A 738 74.31 47.84 -18.72
CA LEU A 738 75.04 46.69 -18.14
C LEU A 738 74.50 45.33 -18.59
N VAL A 739 73.26 45.31 -19.06
CA VAL A 739 72.55 44.07 -19.35
C VAL A 739 72.14 44.05 -20.81
N ARG A 740 72.33 42.90 -21.45
CA ARG A 740 71.90 42.64 -22.82
C ARG A 740 70.68 41.74 -22.80
N LEU A 741 69.58 42.19 -23.37
CA LEU A 741 68.34 41.46 -23.43
C LEU A 741 68.10 40.96 -24.85
N TYR A 742 67.72 39.69 -24.95
CA TYR A 742 67.34 39.12 -26.22
C TYR A 742 66.05 39.77 -26.74
N SER A 743 66.08 40.24 -27.99
CA SER A 743 64.91 40.74 -28.72
C SER A 743 65.11 40.49 -30.21
N GLU A 744 64.08 39.98 -30.89
CA GLU A 744 64.10 39.78 -32.35
C GLU A 744 64.14 41.11 -33.13
N HIS A 745 63.81 42.23 -32.48
CA HIS A 745 63.83 43.56 -33.06
C HIS A 745 64.98 44.41 -32.49
N ASN A 746 65.70 45.10 -33.38
CA ASN A 746 66.95 45.82 -33.07
C ASN A 746 66.75 47.26 -32.55
N ASN A 747 65.52 47.80 -32.62
CA ASN A 747 65.22 49.17 -32.21
C ASN A 747 64.37 49.21 -30.94
N LEU A 748 64.88 49.87 -29.90
CA LEU A 748 64.19 50.14 -28.63
C LEU A 748 62.98 51.08 -28.75
N ASN A 749 62.86 51.81 -29.87
CA ASN A 749 61.82 52.85 -30.04
C ASN A 749 60.53 52.34 -30.69
N ASP A 750 60.53 51.13 -31.24
CA ASP A 750 59.41 50.61 -32.02
C ASP A 750 58.38 49.85 -31.15
N ILE A 751 58.78 49.41 -29.95
CA ILE A 751 58.02 48.48 -29.09
C ILE A 751 58.21 48.85 -27.61
N ASP A 752 57.18 48.59 -26.78
CA ASP A 752 57.24 48.79 -25.33
C ASP A 752 58.29 47.86 -24.68
N MET A 753 59.05 48.36 -23.71
CA MET A 753 60.03 47.59 -22.94
C MET A 753 59.43 46.33 -22.32
N HIS A 754 58.16 46.37 -21.91
CA HIS A 754 57.43 45.19 -21.43
C HIS A 754 57.36 44.05 -22.45
N GLU A 755 57.21 44.37 -23.72
CA GLU A 755 57.12 43.39 -24.79
C GLU A 755 58.51 42.82 -25.15
N HIS A 756 59.55 43.65 -25.14
CA HIS A 756 60.93 43.16 -25.22
C HIS A 756 61.27 42.21 -24.08
N LEU A 757 60.92 42.55 -22.84
CA LEU A 757 61.12 41.69 -21.68
C LEU A 757 60.36 40.38 -21.76
N ARG A 758 59.10 40.42 -22.20
CA ARG A 758 58.33 39.20 -22.43
C ARG A 758 59.02 38.25 -23.42
N ASN A 759 59.61 38.79 -24.48
CA ASN A 759 60.33 38.01 -25.50
C ASN A 759 61.66 37.43 -24.99
N ALA A 760 62.22 38.02 -23.93
CA ALA A 760 63.42 37.54 -23.29
C ALA A 760 63.20 36.33 -22.36
N PHE A 761 61.95 35.95 -22.06
CA PHE A 761 61.66 34.77 -21.24
C PHE A 761 61.05 33.64 -22.08
N GLU A 762 61.60 32.44 -21.94
CA GLU A 762 60.97 31.21 -22.41
C GLU A 762 60.34 30.48 -21.22
N PHE A 763 59.04 30.22 -21.32
CA PHE A 763 58.29 29.43 -20.36
C PHE A 763 57.91 28.09 -20.98
N LYS A 764 58.26 26.99 -20.31
CA LYS A 764 57.81 25.65 -20.68
C LYS A 764 57.02 25.06 -19.52
N PHE A 765 55.75 24.75 -19.80
CA PHE A 765 54.83 24.12 -18.85
C PHE A 765 54.80 22.62 -19.10
N GLU A 766 55.25 21.82 -18.13
CA GLU A 766 55.19 20.36 -18.17
C GLU A 766 54.10 19.86 -17.21
N ASP A 767 53.09 19.18 -17.74
CA ASP A 767 52.02 18.53 -16.98
C ASP A 767 52.42 17.08 -16.65
N LYS A 768 52.77 16.82 -15.39
CA LYS A 768 53.17 15.48 -14.90
C LYS A 768 52.65 15.26 -13.49
N ASP A 769 52.13 14.06 -13.24
CA ASP A 769 51.71 13.59 -11.91
C ASP A 769 50.72 14.50 -11.15
N GLY A 770 49.85 15.21 -11.88
CA GLY A 770 48.87 16.13 -11.27
C GLY A 770 49.42 17.50 -10.88
N PHE A 771 50.65 17.80 -11.29
CA PHE A 771 51.30 19.09 -11.13
C PHE A 771 51.75 19.66 -12.47
N VAL A 772 51.74 20.99 -12.57
CA VAL A 772 52.33 21.73 -13.69
C VAL A 772 53.66 22.28 -13.21
N SER A 773 54.73 21.74 -13.78
CA SER A 773 56.10 22.21 -13.57
C SER A 773 56.45 23.26 -14.61
N ILE A 774 56.87 24.44 -14.17
CA ILE A 774 57.20 25.56 -15.04
C ILE A 774 58.72 25.72 -15.06
N LEU A 775 59.30 25.50 -16.23
CA LEU A 775 60.69 25.76 -16.53
C LEU A 775 60.80 27.14 -17.15
N ILE A 776 61.59 28.01 -16.52
CA ILE A 776 61.75 29.41 -16.92
C ILE A 776 63.21 29.63 -17.33
N LYS A 777 63.41 30.03 -18.57
CA LYS A 777 64.72 30.45 -19.09
C LYS A 777 64.68 31.94 -19.39
N ALA A 778 65.53 32.71 -18.72
CA ALA A 778 65.68 34.13 -18.96
C ALA A 778 66.88 34.37 -19.90
N HIS A 779 66.61 34.82 -21.11
CA HIS A 779 67.58 35.25 -22.13
C HIS A 779 68.05 36.68 -21.88
N ILE A 780 68.54 36.88 -20.66
CA ILE A 780 69.07 38.14 -20.16
C ILE A 780 70.54 37.89 -19.85
N TYR A 781 71.41 38.57 -20.59
CA TYR A 781 72.84 38.32 -20.65
C TYR A 781 73.64 39.43 -20.00
N TYR A 782 74.84 39.04 -19.63
CA TYR A 782 75.91 39.92 -19.16
C TYR A 782 76.79 40.30 -20.35
#